data_AF-A0A1M3TSH6-F1
#
_entry.id   AF-A0A1M3TSH6-F1
#
_cell.length_a   1.000
_cell.length_b   1.000
_cell.length_c   1.000
_cell.angle_alpha   90.00
_cell.angle_beta   90.00
_cell.angle_gamma   90.00
#
_symmetry.space_group_name_H-M   'P 1'
#
loop_
_entity.id
_entity.type
_entity.pdbx_description
1 polymer ?
#
loop_
_entity_poly.entity_id
_entity_poly.type
_entity_poly.pdbx_seq_one_letter_code
_entity_poly.pdbx_strand_id
1 'polypeptide(L)'
;MTEFEAASINYTASRVDYWISACRRTYAKSHNDTDWNPRAWPGRESAAQTWTTMADLLLRFDSKRMTPDCRTILVQGAYSCVSSAEVHHLLLDALGPKVGSRLWVCLRFVARPLDCQRLREITLWESHLRHAQISLVPSAPKTTLQKECMVDIATAWELLGLGIATEPVIELLDPYRHMFKQACGKSLSLHAEMQLICYQEECPGPRRMLQYLGSSKKSCLLCETFLAAMHNPIETRGRHGVCYPAWGVPCLDSDAIYLAATELGNKLVNRIRGSFNRIIRPGATAALPNVMQSDFVSEFSKLTLEEWRQRQKIVDIARAEQTTNWTNLQLIEGKSQDLHTKTRPRPKFEPDNCCVMCNKTPARRCGRCRSTHYCSKDCQKSDFSSHKLLCKKLATLPDRPSPEHKRAIFFPVHETEPILIWIPTERQYEEDSRVWWTDALVRSYLGPDSPSIGRLYVEHNDVRGRNLGSGKFGSAVRNEGYCVTLLHRDGYLADGSPPNKSILASVRASGAPRLPYAYNGPMVAMREVHPEDYADIQLSDFRHLMDYLITYASTDVRESVPDLQYWAPTVVRGVKICCDGEIKLHASEPFVSIDVRRSTRISLSSIQGESNSPISALLGIPLIFWKDPSAEFHVNPPGWDATQWASSNQNVAFMMMRTNPSDPSWGWAPPYWTLDIGNVWVVREDGQDLDVREVAMMCHFARFKLQRMFEDTIESADSTLQDRKRVLKYITRENMRAFWGETGCDEAVRSHEDLSD
;
A
#
# COMPACT_ATOMS: atom_id res chain seq x y z
N MET A 1 -2.46 -24.03 30.81
CA MET A 1 -3.50 -23.87 29.78
C MET A 1 -4.47 -22.81 30.23
N THR A 2 -4.80 -21.84 29.39
CA THR A 2 -5.86 -20.86 29.68
C THR A 2 -7.24 -21.43 29.34
N GLU A 3 -8.29 -20.96 30.02
CA GLU A 3 -9.69 -21.35 29.73
C GLU A 3 -10.06 -21.12 28.26
N PHE A 4 -9.55 -20.03 27.69
CA PHE A 4 -9.68 -19.67 26.28
C PHE A 4 -9.06 -20.70 25.30
N GLU A 5 -7.94 -21.35 25.65
CA GLU A 5 -7.33 -22.40 24.83
C GLU A 5 -8.25 -23.63 24.77
N ALA A 6 -8.79 -24.06 25.91
CA ALA A 6 -9.74 -25.17 25.96
C ALA A 6 -11.03 -24.86 25.18
N ALA A 7 -11.55 -23.64 25.30
CA ALA A 7 -12.70 -23.18 24.52
C ALA A 7 -12.42 -23.16 23.01
N SER A 8 -11.25 -22.67 22.58
CA SER A 8 -10.84 -22.62 21.16
C SER A 8 -10.62 -24.01 20.55
N ILE A 9 -10.08 -24.94 21.33
CA ILE A 9 -9.90 -26.35 20.92
C ILE A 9 -11.27 -27.03 20.77
N ASN A 10 -12.18 -26.85 21.73
CA ASN A 10 -13.53 -27.40 21.67
C ASN A 10 -14.36 -26.80 20.52
N TYR A 11 -14.30 -25.49 20.31
CA TYR A 11 -14.97 -24.81 19.18
C TYR A 11 -14.50 -25.34 17.82
N THR A 12 -13.26 -25.84 17.72
CA THR A 12 -12.70 -26.41 16.48
C THR A 12 -12.58 -27.94 16.48
N ALA A 13 -13.22 -28.64 17.44
CA ALA A 13 -13.05 -30.07 17.70
C ALA A 13 -13.15 -30.96 16.44
N SER A 14 -14.21 -30.84 15.64
CA SER A 14 -14.40 -31.66 14.42
C SER A 14 -13.29 -31.48 13.38
N ARG A 15 -12.68 -30.28 13.32
CA ARG A 15 -11.52 -30.00 12.45
C ARG A 15 -10.25 -30.60 13.04
N VAL A 16 -10.05 -30.48 14.34
CA VAL A 16 -8.90 -31.04 15.08
C VAL A 16 -8.88 -32.57 14.94
N ASP A 17 -10.00 -33.25 15.15
CA ASP A 17 -10.15 -34.71 15.04
C ASP A 17 -9.81 -35.22 13.63
N TYR A 18 -10.22 -34.50 12.58
CA TYR A 18 -9.88 -34.80 11.19
C TYR A 18 -8.36 -34.74 10.95
N TRP A 19 -7.69 -33.69 11.43
CA TRP A 19 -6.25 -33.50 11.18
C TRP A 19 -5.36 -34.39 12.05
N ILE A 20 -5.75 -34.70 13.30
CA ILE A 20 -5.08 -35.74 14.10
C ILE A 20 -5.13 -37.08 13.38
N SER A 21 -6.30 -37.45 12.86
CA SER A 21 -6.47 -38.66 12.05
C SER A 21 -5.61 -38.64 10.77
N ALA A 22 -5.35 -37.46 10.20
CA ALA A 22 -4.45 -37.30 9.05
C ALA A 22 -2.96 -37.39 9.42
N CYS A 23 -2.54 -36.83 10.57
CA CYS A 23 -1.19 -37.02 11.12
C CYS A 23 -0.87 -38.51 11.31
N ARG A 24 -1.71 -39.22 12.06
CA ARG A 24 -1.51 -40.65 12.37
C ARG A 24 -1.45 -41.52 11.11
N ARG A 25 -2.36 -41.32 10.14
CA ARG A 25 -2.33 -42.02 8.84
C ARG A 25 -1.10 -41.70 7.98
N THR A 26 -0.46 -40.55 8.20
CA THR A 26 0.76 -40.17 7.47
C THR A 26 1.99 -40.80 8.13
N TYR A 27 2.09 -40.73 9.46
CA TYR A 27 3.23 -41.25 10.21
C TYR A 27 3.28 -42.79 10.27
N ALA A 28 2.15 -43.45 10.54
CA ALA A 28 2.08 -44.92 10.67
C ALA A 28 2.35 -45.69 9.36
N LYS A 29 2.55 -44.97 8.24
CA LYS A 29 2.92 -45.55 6.93
C LYS A 29 4.42 -45.46 6.63
N SER A 30 5.21 -44.82 7.48
CA SER A 30 6.59 -44.42 7.16
C SER A 30 7.60 -44.60 8.28
N HIS A 31 7.17 -45.00 9.48
CA HIS A 31 8.02 -44.92 10.69
C HIS A 31 8.86 -46.16 11.01
N ASN A 32 8.80 -47.22 10.19
CA ASN A 32 9.29 -48.54 10.60
C ASN A 32 10.81 -48.66 10.69
N ASP A 33 11.57 -47.81 9.99
CA ASP A 33 13.02 -47.96 9.82
C ASP A 33 13.84 -46.80 10.44
N THR A 34 13.21 -45.94 11.25
CA THR A 34 13.84 -44.73 11.81
C THR A 34 14.12 -44.89 13.32
N ASP A 35 15.38 -44.76 13.74
CA ASP A 35 15.70 -44.61 15.17
C ASP A 35 15.42 -43.16 15.62
N TRP A 36 14.45 -43.01 16.52
CA TRP A 36 14.06 -41.73 17.11
C TRP A 36 14.73 -41.44 18.46
N ASN A 37 15.62 -42.31 18.94
CA ASN A 37 16.42 -42.07 20.13
C ASN A 37 17.20 -40.76 19.97
N PRO A 38 17.12 -39.80 20.92
CA PRO A 38 17.86 -38.55 20.85
C PRO A 38 19.37 -38.74 20.61
N ARG A 39 19.96 -39.84 21.09
CA ARG A 39 21.37 -40.18 20.87
C ARG A 39 21.74 -40.51 19.42
N ALA A 40 20.77 -40.85 18.58
CA ALA A 40 20.97 -41.06 17.14
C ALA A 40 21.04 -39.75 16.35
N TRP A 41 20.73 -38.61 16.99
CA TRP A 41 20.66 -37.28 16.35
C TRP A 41 21.52 -36.23 17.06
N PRO A 42 22.87 -36.33 16.98
CA PRO A 42 23.78 -35.39 17.66
C PRO A 42 23.53 -33.94 17.24
N GLY A 43 23.42 -33.04 18.23
CA GLY A 43 23.09 -31.63 18.01
C GLY A 43 21.61 -31.35 17.67
N ARG A 44 20.74 -32.37 17.70
CA ARG A 44 19.27 -32.25 17.53
C ARG A 44 18.49 -33.07 18.56
N GLU A 45 19.11 -33.40 19.69
CA GLU A 45 18.57 -34.25 20.75
C GLU A 45 17.22 -33.73 21.27
N SER A 46 17.10 -32.41 21.44
CA SER A 46 15.87 -31.73 21.87
C SER A 46 14.73 -31.86 20.85
N ALA A 47 15.04 -31.76 19.55
CA ALA A 47 14.06 -31.92 18.48
C ALA A 47 13.59 -33.39 18.37
N ALA A 48 14.52 -34.34 18.51
CA ALA A 48 14.20 -35.77 18.55
C ALA A 48 13.32 -36.13 19.76
N GLN A 49 13.60 -35.55 20.93
CA GLN A 49 12.77 -35.74 22.12
C GLN A 49 11.36 -35.13 21.95
N THR A 50 11.27 -33.90 21.44
CA THR A 50 9.99 -33.21 21.17
C THR A 50 9.13 -34.01 20.19
N TRP A 51 9.73 -34.49 19.10
CA TRP A 51 9.03 -35.33 18.13
C TRP A 51 8.60 -36.68 18.71
N THR A 52 9.48 -37.38 19.43
CA THR A 52 9.18 -38.69 20.02
C THR A 52 7.98 -38.62 20.96
N THR A 53 7.88 -37.57 21.78
CA THR A 53 6.70 -37.31 22.63
C THR A 53 5.42 -37.14 21.80
N MET A 54 5.46 -36.41 20.68
CA MET A 54 4.28 -36.24 19.82
C MET A 54 3.91 -37.52 19.04
N ALA A 55 4.91 -38.27 18.58
CA ALA A 55 4.73 -39.55 17.90
C ALA A 55 4.02 -40.58 18.81
N ASP A 56 4.44 -40.67 20.08
CA ASP A 56 3.82 -41.50 21.11
C ASP A 56 2.34 -41.11 21.34
N LEU A 57 2.05 -39.81 21.50
CA LEU A 57 0.67 -39.31 21.60
C LEU A 57 -0.19 -39.68 20.38
N LEU A 58 0.35 -39.55 19.16
CA LEU A 58 -0.35 -39.91 17.92
C LEU A 58 -0.64 -41.41 17.81
N LEU A 59 0.14 -42.27 18.47
CA LEU A 59 -0.06 -43.72 18.47
C LEU A 59 -1.01 -44.20 19.58
N ARG A 60 -1.07 -43.52 20.74
CA ARG A 60 -1.93 -43.89 21.88
C ARG A 60 -3.43 -43.65 21.64
N PHE A 61 -3.82 -42.61 20.88
CA PHE A 61 -5.22 -42.21 20.78
C PHE A 61 -5.93 -42.72 19.50
N ASP A 62 -7.04 -43.46 19.69
CA ASP A 62 -7.82 -44.06 18.60
C ASP A 62 -9.11 -43.29 18.25
N SER A 63 -9.44 -43.25 16.96
CA SER A 63 -10.32 -42.23 16.35
C SER A 63 -11.82 -42.37 16.62
N LYS A 64 -12.23 -43.24 17.54
CA LYS A 64 -13.66 -43.52 17.79
C LYS A 64 -14.32 -42.60 18.82
N ARG A 65 -13.60 -42.09 19.83
CA ARG A 65 -14.06 -41.01 20.73
C ARG A 65 -12.88 -40.20 21.30
N MET A 66 -12.62 -39.04 20.72
CA MET A 66 -11.66 -38.06 21.25
C MET A 66 -12.33 -37.26 22.38
N THR A 67 -11.79 -37.29 23.61
CA THR A 67 -12.26 -36.43 24.71
C THR A 67 -11.67 -35.01 24.56
N PRO A 68 -12.24 -33.99 25.23
CA PRO A 68 -11.64 -32.65 25.28
C PRO A 68 -10.18 -32.67 25.75
N ASP A 69 -9.87 -33.44 26.80
CA ASP A 69 -8.51 -33.51 27.37
C ASP A 69 -7.52 -34.17 26.40
N CYS A 70 -7.94 -35.22 25.67
CA CYS A 70 -7.12 -35.83 24.62
C CYS A 70 -6.81 -34.83 23.50
N ARG A 71 -7.80 -34.01 23.08
CA ARG A 71 -7.57 -32.94 22.09
C ARG A 71 -6.56 -31.93 22.60
N THR A 72 -6.70 -31.48 23.84
CA THR A 72 -5.77 -30.54 24.48
C THR A 72 -4.33 -31.02 24.38
N ILE A 73 -4.05 -32.25 24.83
CA ILE A 73 -2.69 -32.81 24.87
C ILE A 73 -2.13 -32.95 23.45
N LEU A 74 -2.94 -33.43 22.49
CA LEU A 74 -2.53 -33.58 21.08
C LEU A 74 -2.29 -32.25 20.37
N VAL A 75 -3.08 -31.22 20.68
CA VAL A 75 -2.90 -29.85 20.13
C VAL A 75 -1.66 -29.18 20.72
N GLN A 76 -1.39 -29.35 22.02
CA GLN A 76 -0.18 -28.85 22.67
C GLN A 76 1.09 -29.55 22.13
N GLY A 77 1.08 -30.89 22.02
CA GLY A 77 2.20 -31.64 21.44
C GLY A 77 2.48 -31.24 19.98
N ALA A 78 1.43 -31.00 19.19
CA ALA A 78 1.57 -30.47 17.84
C ALA A 78 2.17 -29.04 17.84
N TYR A 79 1.75 -28.17 18.76
CA TYR A 79 2.26 -26.81 18.88
C TYR A 79 3.76 -26.77 19.25
N SER A 80 4.18 -27.60 20.20
CA SER A 80 5.60 -27.76 20.55
C SER A 80 6.44 -28.22 19.36
N CYS A 81 5.92 -29.14 18.53
CA CYS A 81 6.60 -29.55 17.30
C CYS A 81 6.72 -28.41 16.28
N VAL A 82 5.64 -27.64 16.03
CA VAL A 82 5.66 -26.60 14.98
C VAL A 82 6.33 -25.29 15.41
N SER A 83 6.74 -25.18 16.68
CA SER A 83 7.44 -24.02 17.23
C SER A 83 8.97 -24.13 17.13
N SER A 84 9.51 -25.30 16.73
CA SER A 84 10.94 -25.53 16.49
C SER A 84 11.20 -25.78 15.01
N ALA A 85 12.16 -25.06 14.43
CA ALA A 85 12.61 -25.29 13.06
C ALA A 85 13.42 -26.60 12.95
N GLU A 86 14.11 -26.97 14.03
CA GLU A 86 14.93 -28.17 14.16
C GLU A 86 14.07 -29.43 14.06
N VAL A 87 12.84 -29.42 14.59
CA VAL A 87 11.85 -30.50 14.41
C VAL A 87 11.41 -30.61 12.95
N HIS A 88 11.24 -29.50 12.22
CA HIS A 88 10.93 -29.54 10.79
C HIS A 88 12.06 -30.18 9.99
N HIS A 89 13.31 -29.75 10.21
CA HIS A 89 14.48 -30.31 9.56
C HIS A 89 14.69 -31.79 9.91
N LEU A 90 14.51 -32.17 11.18
CA LEU A 90 14.53 -33.57 11.61
C LEU A 90 13.49 -34.42 10.88
N LEU A 91 12.24 -33.96 10.76
CA LEU A 91 11.18 -34.69 10.05
C LEU A 91 11.46 -34.85 8.55
N LEU A 92 12.11 -33.87 7.92
CA LEU A 92 12.52 -33.94 6.51
C LEU A 92 13.69 -34.91 6.30
N ASP A 93 14.69 -34.87 7.18
CA ASP A 93 15.89 -35.71 7.08
C ASP A 93 15.57 -37.17 7.43
N ALA A 94 14.69 -37.42 8.41
CA ALA A 94 14.36 -38.75 8.91
C ALA A 94 13.27 -39.50 8.12
N LEU A 95 12.27 -38.79 7.58
CA LEU A 95 11.14 -39.38 6.83
C LEU A 95 11.14 -39.03 5.33
N GLY A 96 12.13 -38.26 4.88
CA GLY A 96 12.24 -37.77 3.52
C GLY A 96 11.25 -36.63 3.20
N PRO A 97 11.54 -35.84 2.14
CA PRO A 97 10.85 -34.57 1.89
C PRO A 97 9.34 -34.71 1.64
N LYS A 98 8.88 -35.80 1.02
CA LYS A 98 7.46 -36.02 0.71
C LYS A 98 6.62 -36.31 1.95
N VAL A 99 7.13 -37.13 2.87
CA VAL A 99 6.39 -37.53 4.08
C VAL A 99 6.57 -36.50 5.19
N GLY A 100 7.81 -36.04 5.42
CA GLY A 100 8.12 -34.99 6.38
C GLY A 100 7.29 -33.72 6.16
N SER A 101 7.26 -33.20 4.92
CA SER A 101 6.45 -32.00 4.58
C SER A 101 4.95 -32.22 4.80
N ARG A 102 4.43 -33.41 4.44
CA ARG A 102 3.00 -33.73 4.61
C ARG A 102 2.62 -33.83 6.08
N LEU A 103 3.47 -34.46 6.89
CA LEU A 103 3.29 -34.61 8.33
C LEU A 103 3.37 -33.24 9.02
N TRP A 104 4.35 -32.41 8.65
CA TRP A 104 4.49 -31.02 9.10
C TRP A 104 3.24 -30.18 8.82
N VAL A 105 2.68 -30.25 7.60
CA VAL A 105 1.43 -29.56 7.25
C VAL A 105 0.27 -30.02 8.14
N CYS A 106 0.11 -31.33 8.36
CA CYS A 106 -0.93 -31.85 9.25
C CYS A 106 -0.74 -31.37 10.70
N LEU A 107 0.50 -31.37 11.22
CA LEU A 107 0.83 -30.85 12.55
C LEU A 107 0.46 -29.36 12.70
N ARG A 108 0.77 -28.52 11.70
CA ARG A 108 0.35 -27.11 11.69
C ARG A 108 -1.17 -26.94 11.75
N PHE A 109 -1.94 -27.79 11.08
CA PHE A 109 -3.41 -27.77 11.19
C PHE A 109 -3.95 -28.24 12.54
N VAL A 110 -3.28 -29.18 13.21
CA VAL A 110 -3.62 -29.60 14.58
C VAL A 110 -3.27 -28.51 15.60
N ALA A 111 -2.09 -27.88 15.48
CA ALA A 111 -1.62 -26.82 16.39
C ALA A 111 -2.42 -25.51 16.30
N ARG A 112 -3.12 -25.27 15.19
CA ARG A 112 -3.79 -24.00 14.84
C ARG A 112 -4.74 -23.39 15.90
N PRO A 113 -5.44 -24.14 16.79
CA PRO A 113 -6.21 -23.52 17.87
C PRO A 113 -5.35 -22.70 18.85
N LEU A 114 -4.05 -23.00 18.95
CA LEU A 114 -3.08 -22.27 19.78
C LEU A 114 -2.39 -21.10 19.05
N ASP A 115 -2.57 -20.93 17.73
CA ASP A 115 -2.09 -19.71 17.04
C ASP A 115 -2.73 -18.42 17.61
N CYS A 116 -3.85 -18.53 18.33
CA CYS A 116 -4.43 -17.42 19.08
C CYS A 116 -3.53 -16.92 20.23
N GLN A 117 -2.57 -17.72 20.71
CA GLN A 117 -1.54 -17.25 21.64
C GLN A 117 -0.63 -16.21 20.97
N ARG A 118 -0.26 -16.40 19.69
CA ARG A 118 0.48 -15.38 18.93
C ARG A 118 -0.32 -14.10 18.74
N LEU A 119 -1.64 -14.18 18.55
CA LEU A 119 -2.49 -12.99 18.54
C LEU A 119 -2.42 -12.25 19.88
N ARG A 120 -2.45 -12.97 21.00
CA ARG A 120 -2.26 -12.40 22.34
C ARG A 120 -0.88 -11.77 22.52
N GLU A 121 0.18 -12.44 22.07
CA GLU A 121 1.54 -11.87 22.06
C GLU A 121 1.59 -10.57 21.25
N ILE A 122 1.11 -10.59 20.00
CA ILE A 122 1.03 -9.41 19.14
C ILE A 122 0.25 -8.27 19.81
N THR A 123 -0.86 -8.54 20.51
CA THR A 123 -1.64 -7.50 21.21
C THR A 123 -0.93 -6.87 22.42
N LEU A 124 0.15 -7.48 22.93
CA LEU A 124 0.99 -6.88 23.98
C LEU A 124 2.00 -5.89 23.39
N TRP A 125 2.63 -6.27 22.27
CA TRP A 125 3.57 -5.43 21.52
C TRP A 125 2.86 -4.26 20.81
N GLU A 126 1.74 -4.53 20.14
CA GLU A 126 0.99 -3.56 19.35
C GLU A 126 -0.09 -2.87 20.19
N SER A 127 0.20 -1.64 20.64
CA SER A 127 -0.69 -0.87 21.52
C SER A 127 -2.10 -0.64 20.95
N HIS A 128 -2.21 -0.55 19.63
CA HIS A 128 -3.48 -0.39 18.91
C HIS A 128 -4.37 -1.67 18.93
N LEU A 129 -3.79 -2.84 19.22
CA LEU A 129 -4.51 -4.11 19.34
C LEU A 129 -4.85 -4.50 20.79
N ARG A 130 -4.48 -3.69 21.80
CA ARG A 130 -4.77 -3.98 23.22
C ARG A 130 -6.26 -4.12 23.56
N HIS A 131 -7.13 -3.58 22.72
CA HIS A 131 -8.59 -3.69 22.83
C HIS A 131 -9.20 -4.77 21.91
N ALA A 132 -8.38 -5.64 21.31
CA ALA A 132 -8.85 -6.73 20.47
C ALA A 132 -9.62 -7.76 21.30
N GLN A 133 -10.88 -7.98 20.93
CA GLN A 133 -11.75 -8.95 21.57
C GLN A 133 -11.92 -10.17 20.64
N ILE A 134 -11.78 -11.38 21.19
CA ILE A 134 -12.07 -12.62 20.49
C ILE A 134 -13.44 -13.11 20.94
N SER A 135 -14.44 -13.01 20.08
CA SER A 135 -15.79 -13.52 20.31
C SER A 135 -16.00 -14.85 19.59
N LEU A 136 -16.52 -15.85 20.30
CA LEU A 136 -16.94 -17.12 19.69
C LEU A 136 -18.34 -16.95 19.11
N VAL A 137 -18.43 -16.86 17.78
CA VAL A 137 -19.71 -16.75 17.07
C VAL A 137 -20.31 -18.15 16.90
N PRO A 138 -21.54 -18.41 17.38
CA PRO A 138 -22.17 -19.73 17.21
C PRO A 138 -22.50 -19.97 15.72
N SER A 139 -22.43 -21.23 15.28
CA SER A 139 -22.87 -21.59 13.93
C SER A 139 -24.37 -21.42 13.82
N ALA A 140 -24.82 -20.48 13.00
CA ALA A 140 -26.23 -20.28 12.70
C ALA A 140 -26.87 -21.51 12.03
N PRO A 141 -28.19 -21.73 12.19
CA PRO A 141 -28.92 -22.79 11.50
C PRO A 141 -28.93 -22.57 9.97
N LYS A 142 -29.22 -23.64 9.22
CA LYS A 142 -29.35 -23.56 7.76
C LYS A 142 -30.71 -23.01 7.36
N THR A 143 -30.73 -22.11 6.38
CA THR A 143 -31.95 -21.57 5.77
C THR A 143 -32.60 -22.62 4.86
N THR A 144 -33.91 -22.80 4.95
CA THR A 144 -34.69 -23.66 4.04
C THR A 144 -35.85 -22.86 3.46
N LEU A 145 -36.07 -22.96 2.15
CA LEU A 145 -37.23 -22.36 1.51
C LEU A 145 -38.52 -23.08 1.93
N GLN A 146 -39.60 -22.32 2.09
CA GLN A 146 -40.95 -22.86 2.25
C GLN A 146 -41.38 -23.59 0.97
N LYS A 147 -42.33 -24.54 1.07
CA LYS A 147 -42.71 -25.41 -0.07
C LYS A 147 -43.29 -24.61 -1.23
N GLU A 148 -43.97 -23.53 -0.89
CA GLU A 148 -44.65 -22.57 -1.75
C GLU A 148 -43.62 -21.79 -2.59
N CYS A 149 -42.39 -21.61 -2.09
CA CYS A 149 -41.27 -20.98 -2.79
C CYS A 149 -40.43 -21.97 -3.62
N MET A 150 -40.67 -23.28 -3.54
CA MET A 150 -39.95 -24.31 -4.32
C MET A 150 -40.55 -24.48 -5.72
N VAL A 151 -40.53 -23.39 -6.49
CA VAL A 151 -41.05 -23.32 -7.85
C VAL A 151 -40.03 -23.84 -8.88
N ASP A 152 -40.47 -24.04 -10.12
CA ASP A 152 -39.56 -24.31 -11.23
C ASP A 152 -38.96 -23.03 -11.83
N ILE A 153 -37.97 -23.18 -12.71
CA ILE A 153 -37.19 -22.07 -13.26
C ILE A 153 -38.01 -21.10 -14.12
N ALA A 154 -39.09 -21.55 -14.77
CA ALA A 154 -39.95 -20.70 -15.58
C ALA A 154 -40.92 -19.91 -14.70
N THR A 155 -41.52 -20.54 -13.69
CA THR A 155 -42.31 -19.82 -12.67
C THR A 155 -41.44 -18.82 -11.89
N ALA A 156 -40.20 -19.16 -11.56
CA ALA A 156 -39.26 -18.24 -10.95
C ALA A 156 -38.96 -17.03 -11.84
N TRP A 157 -38.86 -17.21 -13.15
CA TRP A 157 -38.62 -16.12 -14.12
C TRP A 157 -39.72 -15.05 -14.07
N GLU A 158 -40.98 -15.48 -14.05
CA GLU A 158 -42.14 -14.59 -13.99
C GLU A 158 -42.21 -13.85 -12.64
N LEU A 159 -42.03 -14.56 -11.52
CA LEU A 159 -42.02 -13.99 -10.17
C LEU A 159 -40.91 -12.96 -9.96
N LEU A 160 -39.79 -13.06 -10.71
CA LEU A 160 -38.68 -12.10 -10.68
C LEU A 160 -38.93 -10.83 -11.52
N GLY A 161 -40.11 -10.68 -12.16
CA GLY A 161 -40.41 -9.49 -12.97
C GLY A 161 -39.53 -9.37 -14.22
N LEU A 162 -39.10 -10.49 -14.79
CA LEU A 162 -38.26 -10.53 -16.00
C LEU A 162 -39.07 -10.44 -17.30
N GLY A 163 -40.40 -10.33 -17.21
CA GLY A 163 -41.35 -10.34 -18.32
C GLY A 163 -41.92 -11.72 -18.60
N ILE A 164 -42.96 -11.79 -19.42
CA ILE A 164 -43.56 -13.06 -19.88
C ILE A 164 -42.47 -13.83 -20.64
N ALA A 165 -42.26 -15.10 -20.29
CA ALA A 165 -41.28 -15.95 -20.97
C ALA A 165 -41.75 -16.20 -22.42
N THR A 166 -41.07 -15.59 -23.40
CA THR A 166 -41.31 -15.89 -24.81
C THR A 166 -40.82 -17.29 -25.15
N GLU A 167 -41.32 -17.88 -26.24
CA GLU A 167 -41.01 -19.26 -26.65
C GLU A 167 -39.49 -19.59 -26.65
N PRO A 168 -38.58 -18.72 -27.16
CA PRO A 168 -37.13 -18.96 -27.08
C PRO A 168 -36.54 -18.92 -25.65
N VAL A 169 -37.22 -18.29 -24.69
CA VAL A 169 -36.86 -18.34 -23.26
C VAL A 169 -37.21 -19.68 -22.67
N ILE A 170 -38.40 -20.18 -22.98
CA ILE A 170 -38.90 -21.45 -22.47
C ILE A 170 -38.00 -22.59 -22.95
N GLU A 171 -37.67 -22.64 -24.24
CA GLU A 171 -36.75 -23.63 -24.82
C GLU A 171 -35.35 -23.61 -24.17
N LEU A 172 -34.82 -22.43 -23.84
CA LEU A 172 -33.48 -22.31 -23.22
C LEU A 172 -33.47 -22.75 -21.74
N LEU A 173 -34.57 -22.54 -21.01
CA LEU A 173 -34.65 -22.78 -19.56
C LEU A 173 -35.14 -24.20 -19.21
N ASP A 174 -35.98 -24.81 -20.05
CA ASP A 174 -36.61 -26.11 -19.74
C ASP A 174 -35.63 -27.25 -19.41
N PRO A 175 -34.45 -27.39 -20.05
CA PRO A 175 -33.45 -28.40 -19.68
C PRO A 175 -32.98 -28.34 -18.22
N TYR A 176 -33.12 -27.18 -17.56
CA TYR A 176 -32.70 -26.96 -16.17
C TYR A 176 -33.86 -27.05 -15.16
N ARG A 177 -35.11 -27.20 -15.63
CA ARG A 177 -36.36 -27.14 -14.84
C ARG A 177 -36.33 -28.02 -13.59
N HIS A 178 -35.96 -29.30 -13.72
CA HIS A 178 -35.90 -30.25 -12.60
C HIS A 178 -34.70 -29.98 -11.68
N MET A 179 -33.53 -29.68 -12.24
CA MET A 179 -32.31 -29.40 -11.47
C MET A 179 -32.47 -28.16 -10.57
N PHE A 180 -33.11 -27.11 -11.09
CA PHE A 180 -33.41 -25.89 -10.35
C PHE A 180 -34.33 -26.18 -9.16
N LYS A 181 -35.46 -26.86 -9.39
CA LYS A 181 -36.41 -27.22 -8.33
C LYS A 181 -35.78 -28.12 -7.25
N GLN A 182 -34.92 -29.06 -7.64
CA GLN A 182 -34.15 -29.87 -6.69
C GLN A 182 -33.10 -29.06 -5.91
N ALA A 183 -32.54 -28.00 -6.49
CA ALA A 183 -31.61 -27.11 -5.79
C ALA A 183 -32.34 -26.24 -4.74
N CYS A 184 -33.54 -25.73 -5.06
CA CYS A 184 -34.39 -24.97 -4.12
C CYS A 184 -34.74 -25.76 -2.85
N GLY A 185 -34.85 -27.08 -2.93
CA GLY A 185 -35.13 -27.96 -1.78
C GLY A 185 -33.94 -28.28 -0.86
N LYS A 186 -32.76 -27.71 -1.09
CA LYS A 186 -31.57 -27.94 -0.25
C LYS A 186 -31.51 -26.91 0.88
N SER A 187 -31.13 -27.35 2.08
CA SER A 187 -30.81 -26.44 3.19
C SER A 187 -29.53 -25.66 2.88
N LEU A 188 -29.64 -24.33 2.82
CA LEU A 188 -28.59 -23.39 2.45
C LEU A 188 -27.83 -22.95 3.71
N SER A 189 -26.52 -22.76 3.60
CA SER A 189 -25.69 -22.34 4.72
C SER A 189 -25.51 -20.82 4.73
N LEU A 190 -25.62 -20.20 5.90
CA LEU A 190 -25.13 -18.83 6.07
C LEU A 190 -23.61 -18.80 5.94
N HIS A 191 -23.12 -17.90 5.11
CA HIS A 191 -21.69 -17.61 4.99
C HIS A 191 -21.17 -16.87 6.23
N ALA A 192 -19.85 -16.88 6.45
CA ALA A 192 -19.25 -16.28 7.64
C ALA A 192 -19.57 -14.78 7.77
N GLU A 193 -19.61 -14.05 6.66
CA GLU A 193 -20.03 -12.65 6.61
C GLU A 193 -21.47 -12.49 7.09
N MET A 194 -22.38 -13.35 6.63
CA MET A 194 -23.79 -13.30 7.02
C MET A 194 -24.00 -13.67 8.49
N GLN A 195 -23.25 -14.65 9.01
CA GLN A 195 -23.27 -15.00 10.43
C GLN A 195 -22.77 -13.85 11.33
N LEU A 196 -21.79 -13.07 10.88
CA LEU A 196 -21.31 -11.88 11.61
C LEU A 196 -22.35 -10.76 11.63
N ILE A 197 -23.09 -10.55 10.53
CA ILE A 197 -24.22 -9.60 10.51
C ILE A 197 -25.34 -10.06 11.43
N CYS A 198 -25.71 -11.36 11.43
CA CYS A 198 -26.69 -11.89 12.37
C CYS A 198 -26.25 -11.64 13.81
N TYR A 199 -25.02 -12.01 14.16
CA TYR A 199 -24.47 -11.82 15.50
C TYR A 199 -24.46 -10.33 15.92
N GLN A 200 -24.20 -9.41 15.00
CA GLN A 200 -24.22 -7.96 15.29
C GLN A 200 -25.64 -7.44 15.54
N GLU A 201 -26.64 -7.89 14.77
CA GLU A 201 -28.03 -7.47 14.93
C GLU A 201 -28.71 -8.13 16.15
N GLU A 202 -28.33 -9.36 16.51
CA GLU A 202 -28.82 -10.09 17.69
C GLU A 202 -28.17 -9.64 19.01
N CYS A 203 -26.95 -9.08 19.00
CA CYS A 203 -26.24 -8.72 20.23
C CYS A 203 -26.74 -7.41 20.86
N PRO A 204 -27.28 -7.42 22.10
CA PRO A 204 -27.81 -6.23 22.76
C PRO A 204 -26.69 -5.37 23.39
N GLY A 205 -25.85 -4.77 22.53
CA GLY A 205 -24.79 -3.85 22.92
C GLY A 205 -24.81 -2.56 22.10
N PRO A 206 -23.99 -1.55 22.44
CA PRO A 206 -23.85 -0.35 21.62
C PRO A 206 -23.37 -0.74 20.22
N ARG A 207 -24.20 -0.45 19.20
CA ARG A 207 -23.95 -0.79 17.78
C ARG A 207 -22.62 -0.21 17.31
N ARG A 208 -21.54 -0.99 17.40
CA ARG A 208 -20.26 -0.65 16.77
C ARG A 208 -20.46 -0.70 15.26
N MET A 209 -20.24 0.43 14.58
CA MET A 209 -20.24 0.47 13.12
C MET A 209 -19.09 -0.38 12.58
N LEU A 210 -19.42 -1.55 12.03
CA LEU A 210 -18.48 -2.33 11.22
C LEU A 210 -18.36 -1.67 9.85
N GLN A 211 -17.37 -0.81 9.67
CA GLN A 211 -17.04 -0.26 8.35
C GLN A 211 -16.32 -1.29 7.47
N TYR A 212 -15.79 -2.36 8.06
CA TYR A 212 -14.96 -3.35 7.36
C TYR A 212 -15.06 -4.75 7.97
N LEU A 213 -15.12 -5.78 7.12
CA LEU A 213 -15.03 -7.20 7.45
C LEU A 213 -13.74 -7.83 6.89
N GLY A 214 -12.80 -8.11 7.79
CA GLY A 214 -11.56 -8.82 7.50
C GLY A 214 -11.77 -10.34 7.46
N SER A 215 -11.76 -10.93 6.26
CA SER A 215 -11.92 -12.38 6.05
C SER A 215 -10.64 -13.06 5.53
N SER A 216 -10.44 -14.33 5.87
CA SER A 216 -9.32 -15.13 5.31
C SER A 216 -9.52 -15.53 3.84
N LYS A 217 -10.74 -15.32 3.31
CA LYS A 217 -11.12 -15.52 1.91
C LYS A 217 -11.76 -14.24 1.39
N LYS A 218 -11.73 -14.01 0.08
CA LYS A 218 -12.63 -13.03 -0.53
C LYS A 218 -14.10 -13.41 -0.26
N SER A 219 -14.99 -12.43 -0.22
CA SER A 219 -16.44 -12.59 -0.17
C SER A 219 -17.02 -12.99 -1.52
N CYS A 220 -18.13 -13.73 -1.47
CA CYS A 220 -18.84 -14.16 -2.67
C CYS A 220 -19.74 -13.04 -3.22
N LEU A 221 -20.21 -13.18 -4.47
CA LEU A 221 -21.06 -12.17 -5.12
C LEU A 221 -22.28 -11.79 -4.26
N LEU A 222 -22.87 -12.79 -3.60
CA LEU A 222 -24.08 -12.63 -2.80
C LEU A 222 -23.78 -11.90 -1.48
N CYS A 223 -22.73 -12.29 -0.76
CA CYS A 223 -22.27 -11.58 0.45
C CYS A 223 -21.87 -10.14 0.14
N GLU A 224 -21.07 -9.92 -0.90
CA GLU A 224 -20.61 -8.59 -1.32
C GLU A 224 -21.80 -7.68 -1.68
N THR A 225 -22.72 -8.17 -2.52
CA THR A 225 -23.85 -7.38 -2.99
C THR A 225 -24.82 -7.05 -1.84
N PHE A 226 -24.97 -7.96 -0.87
CA PHE A 226 -25.73 -7.74 0.36
C PHE A 226 -25.06 -6.70 1.28
N LEU A 227 -23.77 -6.85 1.58
CA LEU A 227 -23.01 -5.93 2.46
C LEU A 227 -22.94 -4.50 1.88
N ALA A 228 -22.87 -4.37 0.55
CA ALA A 228 -22.93 -3.08 -0.15
C ALA A 228 -24.35 -2.48 -0.24
N ALA A 229 -25.38 -3.22 0.18
CA ALA A 229 -26.77 -2.77 0.26
C ALA A 229 -27.22 -2.48 1.71
N MET A 230 -26.38 -2.74 2.70
CA MET A 230 -26.62 -2.32 4.09
C MET A 230 -26.60 -0.79 4.22
N HIS A 231 -27.39 -0.27 5.16
CA HIS A 231 -27.53 1.18 5.41
C HIS A 231 -26.19 1.92 5.61
N ASN A 232 -25.23 1.25 6.25
CA ASN A 232 -23.82 1.62 6.25
C ASN A 232 -23.08 0.52 5.44
N PRO A 233 -22.64 0.80 4.20
CA PRO A 233 -21.94 -0.19 3.38
C PRO A 233 -20.70 -0.72 4.08
N ILE A 234 -20.60 -2.04 4.17
CA ILE A 234 -19.52 -2.70 4.90
C ILE A 234 -18.49 -3.17 3.88
N GLU A 235 -17.31 -2.57 3.91
CA GLU A 235 -16.23 -2.99 3.03
C GLU A 235 -15.76 -4.39 3.41
N THR A 236 -15.31 -5.16 2.41
CA THR A 236 -14.69 -6.45 2.65
C THR A 236 -13.27 -6.42 2.15
N ARG A 237 -12.44 -7.24 2.78
CA ARG A 237 -11.06 -7.48 2.35
C ARG A 237 -10.93 -7.84 0.87
N GLY A 238 -11.99 -8.35 0.25
CA GLY A 238 -12.04 -8.52 -1.19
C GLY A 238 -13.20 -9.37 -1.68
N ARG A 239 -13.42 -9.42 -2.99
CA ARG A 239 -14.52 -10.14 -3.65
C ARG A 239 -14.04 -11.13 -4.70
N HIS A 240 -14.64 -12.32 -4.79
CA HIS A 240 -14.32 -13.31 -5.84
C HIS A 240 -15.46 -13.53 -6.85
N GLY A 241 -16.57 -12.78 -6.78
CA GLY A 241 -17.62 -12.77 -7.83
C GLY A 241 -18.37 -14.10 -8.10
N VAL A 242 -17.98 -15.22 -7.50
CA VAL A 242 -18.66 -16.51 -7.65
C VAL A 242 -19.98 -16.45 -6.87
N CYS A 243 -21.06 -16.83 -7.55
CA CYS A 243 -22.34 -17.12 -6.92
C CYS A 243 -22.29 -18.55 -6.38
N TYR A 244 -22.38 -18.73 -5.06
CA TYR A 244 -22.41 -20.07 -4.47
C TYR A 244 -23.85 -20.58 -4.38
N PRO A 245 -24.20 -21.74 -4.98
CA PRO A 245 -25.57 -22.28 -4.92
C PRO A 245 -26.05 -22.70 -3.52
N ALA A 246 -25.15 -22.74 -2.54
CA ALA A 246 -25.42 -23.15 -1.15
C ALA A 246 -25.40 -21.97 -0.16
N TRP A 247 -25.73 -20.76 -0.63
CA TRP A 247 -25.74 -19.52 0.15
C TRP A 247 -27.17 -19.20 0.63
N GLY A 248 -27.34 -18.95 1.94
CA GLY A 248 -28.59 -18.49 2.52
C GLY A 248 -28.58 -16.99 2.86
N VAL A 249 -29.77 -16.38 2.90
CA VAL A 249 -30.02 -15.04 3.45
C VAL A 249 -30.23 -15.15 4.97
N PRO A 250 -29.74 -14.19 5.79
CA PRO A 250 -30.15 -14.04 7.20
C PRO A 250 -31.68 -14.03 7.37
N CYS A 251 -32.21 -14.91 8.20
CA CYS A 251 -33.62 -14.88 8.64
C CYS A 251 -33.71 -14.13 9.97
N LEU A 252 -33.76 -12.79 9.90
CA LEU A 252 -33.91 -11.90 11.04
C LEU A 252 -34.93 -10.82 10.71
N ASP A 253 -35.76 -10.47 11.70
CA ASP A 253 -36.74 -9.39 11.63
C ASP A 253 -36.06 -8.02 11.82
N SER A 254 -35.14 -7.69 10.92
CA SER A 254 -34.44 -6.41 10.86
C SER A 254 -34.70 -5.73 9.52
N ASP A 255 -35.28 -4.53 9.54
CA ASP A 255 -35.54 -3.72 8.35
C ASP A 255 -34.28 -3.50 7.52
N ALA A 256 -33.11 -3.38 8.16
CA ALA A 256 -31.83 -3.23 7.47
C ALA A 256 -31.45 -4.49 6.66
N ILE A 257 -31.70 -5.68 7.22
CA ILE A 257 -31.49 -6.97 6.53
C ILE A 257 -32.51 -7.15 5.41
N TYR A 258 -33.78 -6.79 5.65
CA TYR A 258 -34.84 -6.86 4.65
C TYR A 258 -34.52 -5.98 3.44
N LEU A 259 -34.19 -4.69 3.66
CA LEU A 259 -33.84 -3.75 2.59
C LEU A 259 -32.59 -4.19 1.82
N ALA A 260 -31.55 -4.69 2.51
CA ALA A 260 -30.35 -5.21 1.87
C ALA A 260 -30.63 -6.48 1.03
N ALA A 261 -31.52 -7.35 1.49
CA ALA A 261 -31.98 -8.53 0.73
C ALA A 261 -32.82 -8.13 -0.50
N THR A 262 -33.70 -7.13 -0.38
CA THR A 262 -34.49 -6.60 -1.51
C THR A 262 -33.58 -6.02 -2.59
N GLU A 263 -32.61 -5.21 -2.21
CA GLU A 263 -31.67 -4.58 -3.14
C GLU A 263 -30.67 -5.58 -3.76
N LEU A 264 -30.26 -6.61 -3.02
CA LEU A 264 -29.59 -7.79 -3.57
C LEU A 264 -30.46 -8.44 -4.67
N GLY A 265 -31.75 -8.65 -4.40
CA GLY A 265 -32.72 -9.18 -5.36
C GLY A 265 -32.77 -8.36 -6.64
N ASN A 266 -32.97 -7.04 -6.52
CA ASN A 266 -33.00 -6.10 -7.65
C ASN A 266 -31.73 -6.19 -8.52
N LYS A 267 -30.55 -6.20 -7.88
CA LYS A 267 -29.26 -6.31 -8.57
C LYS A 267 -29.09 -7.66 -9.28
N LEU A 268 -29.57 -8.76 -8.71
CA LEU A 268 -29.54 -10.07 -9.36
C LEU A 268 -30.51 -10.15 -10.55
N VAL A 269 -31.74 -9.65 -10.42
CA VAL A 269 -32.73 -9.57 -11.52
C VAL A 269 -32.17 -8.79 -12.71
N ASN A 270 -31.56 -7.64 -12.46
CA ASN A 270 -30.94 -6.84 -13.53
C ASN A 270 -29.76 -7.57 -14.22
N ARG A 271 -28.97 -8.36 -13.48
CA ARG A 271 -27.91 -9.20 -14.07
C ARG A 271 -28.45 -10.33 -14.94
N ILE A 272 -29.53 -10.98 -14.52
CA ILE A 272 -30.21 -12.01 -15.31
C ILE A 272 -30.72 -11.39 -16.61
N ARG A 273 -31.48 -10.29 -16.52
CA ARG A 273 -32.03 -9.56 -17.68
C ARG A 273 -30.94 -9.15 -18.68
N GLY A 274 -29.83 -8.57 -18.21
CA GLY A 274 -28.71 -8.19 -19.07
C GLY A 274 -28.00 -9.37 -19.74
N SER A 275 -27.77 -10.45 -18.98
CA SER A 275 -27.12 -11.67 -19.50
C SER A 275 -27.98 -12.34 -20.58
N PHE A 276 -29.29 -12.33 -20.38
CA PHE A 276 -30.27 -12.97 -21.24
C PHE A 276 -30.53 -12.20 -22.55
N ASN A 277 -30.63 -10.87 -22.48
CA ASN A 277 -30.72 -10.01 -23.66
C ASN A 277 -29.54 -10.22 -24.63
N ARG A 278 -28.34 -10.50 -24.10
CA ARG A 278 -27.13 -10.81 -24.88
C ARG A 278 -27.21 -12.16 -25.60
N ILE A 279 -27.94 -13.14 -25.06
CA ILE A 279 -28.12 -14.46 -25.66
C ILE A 279 -29.11 -14.37 -26.84
N ILE A 280 -30.21 -13.63 -26.69
CA ILE A 280 -31.24 -13.52 -27.73
C ILE A 280 -30.88 -12.51 -28.83
N ARG A 281 -30.09 -11.47 -28.55
CA ARG A 281 -29.68 -10.45 -29.54
C ARG A 281 -28.16 -10.36 -29.68
N PRO A 282 -27.52 -11.24 -30.49
CA PRO A 282 -26.08 -11.18 -30.76
C PRO A 282 -25.74 -9.93 -31.60
N GLY A 283 -25.49 -8.82 -30.90
CA GLY A 283 -25.20 -7.51 -31.50
C GLY A 283 -25.61 -6.31 -30.63
N ALA A 284 -26.51 -6.50 -29.65
CA ALA A 284 -26.94 -5.43 -28.73
C ALA A 284 -26.13 -5.44 -27.43
N THR A 285 -24.97 -4.77 -27.42
CA THR A 285 -24.09 -4.68 -26.24
C THR A 285 -24.58 -3.65 -25.21
N ALA A 286 -25.45 -4.08 -24.30
CA ALA A 286 -25.59 -3.43 -23.00
C ALA A 286 -24.48 -3.95 -22.07
N ALA A 287 -23.64 -3.04 -21.55
CA ALA A 287 -22.53 -3.40 -20.67
C ALA A 287 -23.03 -3.85 -19.28
N LEU A 288 -22.73 -5.09 -18.90
CA LEU A 288 -22.83 -5.54 -17.51
C LEU A 288 -21.53 -5.21 -16.77
N PRO A 289 -21.55 -4.58 -15.59
CA PRO A 289 -20.33 -4.26 -14.86
C PRO A 289 -19.58 -5.53 -14.47
N ASN A 290 -18.39 -5.72 -15.05
CA ASN A 290 -17.45 -6.73 -14.60
C ASN A 290 -16.98 -6.35 -13.19
N VAL A 291 -17.52 -7.05 -12.20
CA VAL A 291 -17.08 -6.99 -10.81
C VAL A 291 -15.67 -7.55 -10.77
N MET A 292 -14.66 -6.68 -10.84
CA MET A 292 -13.26 -7.11 -10.68
C MET A 292 -13.14 -7.86 -9.37
N GLN A 293 -12.69 -9.11 -9.46
CA GLN A 293 -12.26 -9.83 -8.29
C GLN A 293 -11.01 -9.13 -7.76
N SER A 294 -11.02 -8.75 -6.50
CA SER A 294 -9.80 -8.26 -5.87
C SER A 294 -8.93 -9.48 -5.55
N ASP A 295 -8.11 -9.91 -6.50
CA ASP A 295 -6.99 -10.83 -6.29
C ASP A 295 -5.90 -10.22 -5.43
N PHE A 296 -6.35 -9.64 -4.34
CA PHE A 296 -5.59 -9.32 -3.16
C PHE A 296 -5.52 -10.54 -2.24
N VAL A 297 -6.64 -11.26 -2.06
CA VAL A 297 -6.94 -11.73 -0.69
C VAL A 297 -7.30 -13.19 -0.48
N SER A 298 -7.80 -13.91 -1.48
CA SER A 298 -8.04 -15.36 -1.34
C SER A 298 -6.75 -16.15 -1.16
N GLU A 299 -5.62 -15.54 -1.50
CA GLU A 299 -4.31 -16.16 -1.40
C GLU A 299 -3.88 -16.27 0.08
N PHE A 300 -4.29 -15.36 0.98
CA PHE A 300 -3.98 -15.41 2.42
C PHE A 300 -4.56 -16.58 3.22
N SER A 301 -5.36 -17.43 2.59
CA SER A 301 -5.69 -18.75 3.14
C SER A 301 -4.54 -19.77 3.01
N LYS A 302 -3.49 -19.46 2.24
CA LYS A 302 -2.34 -20.32 1.92
C LYS A 302 -0.98 -19.61 1.97
N LEU A 303 -0.94 -18.27 1.96
CA LEU A 303 0.30 -17.50 1.92
C LEU A 303 0.98 -17.27 3.27
N THR A 304 2.27 -17.00 3.19
CA THR A 304 3.15 -16.43 4.21
C THR A 304 3.07 -14.90 4.24
N LEU A 305 3.81 -14.25 5.16
CA LEU A 305 3.77 -12.79 5.36
C LEU A 305 4.23 -12.01 4.11
N GLU A 306 5.22 -12.53 3.38
CA GLU A 306 5.86 -11.88 2.23
C GLU A 306 4.89 -11.65 1.08
N GLU A 307 4.08 -12.66 0.79
CA GLU A 307 3.15 -12.62 -0.34
C GLU A 307 1.97 -11.65 -0.07
N TRP A 308 1.83 -11.09 1.15
CA TRP A 308 0.90 -10.00 1.48
C TRP A 308 1.38 -8.63 1.00
N ARG A 309 2.69 -8.40 1.06
CA ARG A 309 3.30 -7.13 0.62
C ARG A 309 3.33 -6.98 -0.90
N GLN A 310 3.44 -8.10 -1.61
CA GLN A 310 3.80 -8.16 -3.04
C GLN A 310 2.62 -7.81 -3.96
N ARG A 311 1.57 -8.64 -3.92
CA ARG A 311 0.41 -8.26 -3.10
C ARG A 311 0.04 -6.75 -3.23
N GLN A 312 0.16 -6.02 -2.11
CA GLN A 312 -0.20 -4.59 -1.84
C GLN A 312 -0.20 -3.68 -3.08
N LYS A 313 0.98 -3.64 -3.72
CA LYS A 313 1.31 -2.75 -4.83
C LYS A 313 0.42 -2.94 -6.07
N ILE A 314 -0.20 -4.10 -6.29
CA ILE A 314 -0.98 -4.38 -7.51
C ILE A 314 -2.31 -3.60 -7.52
N VAL A 315 -2.99 -3.50 -6.37
CA VAL A 315 -4.26 -2.73 -6.27
C VAL A 315 -3.98 -1.23 -6.27
N ASP A 316 -2.86 -0.83 -5.66
CA ASP A 316 -2.32 0.53 -5.71
C ASP A 316 -1.54 0.82 -7.00
N ILE A 317 -1.64 -0.01 -8.05
CA ILE A 317 -1.25 0.29 -9.44
C ILE A 317 -2.47 0.50 -10.34
N ALA A 318 -3.60 -0.19 -10.08
CA ALA A 318 -4.80 -0.16 -10.93
C ALA A 318 -5.93 0.81 -10.49
N ARG A 319 -5.87 1.43 -9.30
CA ARG A 319 -7.02 2.20 -8.78
C ARG A 319 -7.21 3.51 -9.50
N ALA A 320 -6.16 4.30 -9.54
CA ALA A 320 -6.15 5.30 -10.58
C ALA A 320 -5.67 4.60 -11.87
N GLU A 321 -6.27 3.50 -12.36
CA GLU A 321 -6.29 3.14 -13.81
C GLU A 321 -7.54 3.65 -14.52
N GLN A 322 -8.26 4.58 -13.88
CA GLN A 322 -9.52 5.11 -14.43
C GLN A 322 -9.57 6.65 -14.55
N THR A 323 -8.88 7.42 -13.72
CA THR A 323 -8.94 8.91 -13.66
C THR A 323 -8.38 9.69 -14.89
N THR A 324 -7.19 9.37 -15.41
CA THR A 324 -6.58 10.00 -16.62
C THR A 324 -7.11 9.37 -17.92
N ASN A 325 -7.63 8.13 -17.83
CA ASN A 325 -8.37 7.42 -18.88
C ASN A 325 -9.56 8.28 -19.33
N TRP A 326 -10.18 8.93 -18.34
CA TRP A 326 -11.35 9.81 -18.45
C TRP A 326 -11.03 11.20 -19.02
N THR A 327 -9.85 11.77 -18.75
CA THR A 327 -9.51 13.15 -19.17
C THR A 327 -9.11 13.25 -20.64
N ASN A 328 -8.45 12.23 -21.20
CA ASN A 328 -7.90 12.28 -22.56
C ASN A 328 -8.90 11.96 -23.68
N LEU A 329 -10.13 11.52 -23.36
CA LEU A 329 -11.20 11.33 -24.36
C LEU A 329 -11.89 12.63 -24.82
N GLN A 330 -11.74 13.74 -24.09
CA GLN A 330 -12.44 15.00 -24.39
C GLN A 330 -11.67 15.99 -25.27
N LEU A 331 -10.40 15.70 -25.64
CA LEU A 331 -9.54 16.63 -26.39
C LEU A 331 -8.85 16.01 -27.61
N ILE A 332 -9.37 14.88 -28.12
CA ILE A 332 -9.27 14.62 -29.56
C ILE A 332 -10.18 15.63 -30.28
N GLU A 333 -9.56 16.77 -30.58
CA GLU A 333 -9.80 17.57 -31.79
C GLU A 333 -11.14 18.31 -31.91
N GLY A 334 -11.26 19.40 -31.15
CA GLY A 334 -12.27 20.45 -31.39
C GLY A 334 -11.78 21.61 -32.27
N LYS A 335 -12.57 21.94 -33.31
CA LYS A 335 -12.73 23.23 -34.02
C LYS A 335 -14.21 23.28 -34.44
N SER A 336 -15.04 24.31 -34.35
CA SER A 336 -15.00 25.71 -33.86
C SER A 336 -16.50 26.10 -33.57
N GLN A 337 -16.92 27.21 -32.94
CA GLN A 337 -16.28 28.46 -32.51
C GLN A 337 -17.12 29.19 -31.43
N ASP A 338 -16.72 30.43 -31.11
CA ASP A 338 -17.50 31.56 -30.56
C ASP A 338 -18.10 31.53 -29.13
N LEU A 339 -17.95 32.71 -28.50
CA LEU A 339 -18.67 33.29 -27.36
C LEU A 339 -18.60 32.63 -25.96
N HIS A 340 -17.77 33.27 -25.13
CA HIS A 340 -17.72 33.28 -23.65
C HIS A 340 -17.25 32.03 -22.86
N THR A 341 -16.31 32.33 -21.94
CA THR A 341 -15.91 31.62 -20.72
C THR A 341 -14.92 30.44 -20.79
N LYS A 342 -13.89 30.55 -19.93
CA LYS A 342 -12.89 29.56 -19.46
C LYS A 342 -11.68 29.25 -20.36
N THR A 343 -10.51 29.58 -19.80
CA THR A 343 -9.15 29.43 -20.35
C THR A 343 -8.69 27.96 -20.39
N ARG A 344 -7.97 27.56 -21.44
CA ARG A 344 -7.49 26.16 -21.64
C ARG A 344 -6.30 25.78 -20.72
N PRO A 345 -6.15 24.51 -20.31
CA PRO A 345 -5.00 24.03 -19.52
C PRO A 345 -3.71 23.89 -20.36
N ARG A 346 -2.55 23.93 -19.69
CA ARG A 346 -1.22 23.66 -20.27
C ARG A 346 -0.94 22.14 -20.37
N PRO A 347 -0.09 21.67 -21.31
CA PRO A 347 0.30 20.25 -21.38
C PRO A 347 1.10 19.82 -20.12
N LYS A 348 0.98 18.53 -19.75
CA LYS A 348 1.52 17.95 -18.50
C LYS A 348 3.01 17.55 -18.54
N PHE A 349 3.67 17.60 -19.70
CA PHE A 349 5.04 17.12 -19.91
C PHE A 349 5.85 18.12 -20.76
N GLU A 350 7.14 18.33 -20.49
CA GLU A 350 7.97 19.24 -21.27
C GLU A 350 8.45 18.61 -22.60
N PRO A 351 8.23 19.28 -23.75
CA PRO A 351 8.51 18.70 -25.06
C PRO A 351 10.00 18.44 -25.30
N ASP A 352 10.33 17.39 -26.04
CA ASP A 352 11.70 16.96 -26.37
C ASP A 352 12.56 18.01 -27.12
N ASN A 353 11.96 19.12 -27.56
CA ASN A 353 12.64 20.26 -28.18
C ASN A 353 13.00 21.41 -27.22
N CYS A 354 12.78 21.25 -25.91
CA CYS A 354 13.18 22.22 -24.89
C CYS A 354 14.66 22.10 -24.51
N CYS A 355 15.22 23.14 -23.87
CA CYS A 355 16.61 23.09 -23.38
C CYS A 355 16.76 22.06 -22.26
N VAL A 356 17.60 21.03 -22.44
CA VAL A 356 17.80 19.94 -21.45
C VAL A 356 18.24 20.44 -20.05
N MET A 357 18.85 21.62 -19.98
CA MET A 357 19.40 22.18 -18.74
C MET A 357 18.45 23.13 -18.00
N CYS A 358 17.44 23.69 -18.66
CA CYS A 358 16.60 24.76 -18.07
C CYS A 358 15.19 24.91 -18.68
N ASN A 359 14.74 23.93 -19.47
CA ASN A 359 13.42 23.81 -20.12
C ASN A 359 13.00 24.98 -21.03
N LYS A 360 13.84 26.02 -21.22
CA LYS A 360 13.55 27.14 -22.12
C LYS A 360 13.36 26.69 -23.57
N THR A 361 12.34 27.24 -24.22
CA THR A 361 12.04 27.11 -25.65
C THR A 361 12.07 28.49 -26.32
N PRO A 362 12.41 28.59 -27.62
CA PRO A 362 12.94 27.52 -28.47
C PRO A 362 14.39 27.15 -28.10
N ALA A 363 14.76 25.88 -28.26
CA ALA A 363 16.13 25.41 -28.08
C ALA A 363 16.67 24.80 -29.39
N ARG A 364 17.98 24.91 -29.62
CA ARG A 364 18.65 24.44 -30.83
C ARG A 364 19.32 23.09 -30.58
N ARG A 365 19.21 22.17 -31.54
CA ARG A 365 19.88 20.85 -31.49
C ARG A 365 21.40 21.01 -31.42
N CYS A 366 22.05 20.12 -30.68
CA CYS A 366 23.50 19.94 -30.69
C CYS A 366 23.98 19.68 -32.13
N GLY A 367 24.89 20.51 -32.64
CA GLY A 367 25.32 20.46 -34.04
C GLY A 367 25.98 19.14 -34.48
N ARG A 368 26.46 18.33 -33.53
CA ARG A 368 27.10 17.04 -33.78
C ARG A 368 26.09 15.87 -33.72
N CYS A 369 25.62 15.52 -32.53
CA CYS A 369 24.76 14.35 -32.32
C CYS A 369 23.29 14.57 -32.67
N ARG A 370 22.84 15.83 -32.78
CA ARG A 370 21.45 16.26 -33.04
C ARG A 370 20.38 15.70 -32.08
N SER A 371 20.78 15.04 -30.98
CA SER A 371 19.92 14.30 -30.04
C SER A 371 19.55 15.05 -28.76
N THR A 372 20.03 16.28 -28.57
CA THR A 372 19.79 17.10 -27.36
C THR A 372 19.70 18.56 -27.79
N HIS A 373 18.90 19.36 -27.09
CA HIS A 373 18.66 20.77 -27.42
C HIS A 373 19.14 21.70 -26.30
N TYR A 374 19.66 22.88 -26.68
CA TYR A 374 20.11 23.93 -25.76
C TYR A 374 19.59 25.31 -26.20
N CYS A 375 19.16 26.16 -25.26
CA CYS A 375 18.77 27.54 -25.56
C CYS A 375 19.98 28.48 -25.73
N SER A 376 21.13 28.15 -25.15
CA SER A 376 22.35 28.97 -25.18
C SER A 376 23.62 28.12 -25.24
N LYS A 377 24.74 28.75 -25.60
CA LYS A 377 26.08 28.14 -25.53
C LYS A 377 26.46 27.75 -24.10
N ASP A 378 25.95 28.45 -23.09
CA ASP A 378 26.34 28.23 -21.69
C ASP A 378 25.61 27.04 -21.08
N CYS A 379 24.33 26.83 -21.44
CA CYS A 379 23.66 25.56 -21.17
C CYS A 379 24.38 24.38 -21.85
N GLN A 380 24.85 24.55 -23.09
CA GLN A 380 25.64 23.53 -23.78
C GLN A 380 26.98 23.26 -23.09
N LYS A 381 27.73 24.30 -22.66
CA LYS A 381 28.99 24.15 -21.90
C LYS A 381 28.77 23.42 -20.57
N SER A 382 27.70 23.75 -19.85
CA SER A 382 27.34 23.13 -18.57
C SER A 382 27.03 21.64 -18.71
N ASP A 383 26.37 21.23 -19.81
CA ASP A 383 26.13 19.81 -20.12
C ASP A 383 27.37 19.09 -20.67
N PHE A 384 28.28 19.81 -21.33
CA PHE A 384 29.33 19.27 -22.19
C PHE A 384 30.20 18.20 -21.54
N SER A 385 30.52 18.32 -20.25
CA SER A 385 31.41 17.40 -19.54
C SER A 385 30.89 15.96 -19.52
N SER A 386 29.57 15.74 -19.39
CA SER A 386 28.97 14.40 -19.50
C SER A 386 28.44 14.14 -20.91
N HIS A 387 27.84 15.13 -21.59
CA HIS A 387 27.36 14.97 -22.97
C HIS A 387 28.45 14.48 -23.93
N LYS A 388 29.70 14.94 -23.79
CA LYS A 388 30.82 14.56 -24.66
C LYS A 388 31.12 13.05 -24.66
N LEU A 389 30.79 12.33 -23.59
CA LEU A 389 31.04 10.89 -23.44
C LEU A 389 30.36 10.08 -24.56
N LEU A 390 29.16 10.51 -24.96
CA LEU A 390 28.35 9.83 -25.98
C LEU A 390 28.10 10.68 -27.24
N CYS A 391 28.30 12.00 -27.19
CA CYS A 391 28.03 12.91 -28.32
C CYS A 391 28.75 12.52 -29.62
N LYS A 392 30.04 12.13 -29.54
CA LYS A 392 30.76 11.61 -30.71
C LYS A 392 30.22 10.25 -31.13
N LYS A 393 30.08 9.32 -30.17
CA LYS A 393 29.66 7.94 -30.40
C LYS A 393 28.29 7.85 -31.09
N LEU A 394 27.33 8.70 -30.72
CA LEU A 394 26.01 8.74 -31.34
C LEU A 394 26.05 9.27 -32.78
N ALA A 395 26.90 10.26 -33.06
CA ALA A 395 27.05 10.82 -34.41
C ALA A 395 27.81 9.89 -35.37
N THR A 396 28.43 8.82 -34.85
CA THR A 396 29.17 7.80 -35.62
C THR A 396 28.68 6.38 -35.29
N LEU A 397 27.45 6.25 -34.78
CA LEU A 397 26.87 4.94 -34.47
C LEU A 397 26.51 4.24 -35.79
N PRO A 398 26.79 2.93 -35.97
CA PRO A 398 26.32 2.19 -37.12
C PRO A 398 24.79 2.23 -37.26
N ASP A 399 24.32 2.11 -38.50
CA ASP A 399 22.89 2.03 -38.79
C ASP A 399 22.20 0.91 -38.01
N ARG A 400 20.90 1.10 -37.75
CA ARG A 400 20.09 0.17 -36.95
C ARG A 400 20.04 -1.21 -37.63
N PRO A 401 20.41 -2.32 -36.95
CA PRO A 401 20.45 -3.65 -37.57
C PRO A 401 19.11 -4.16 -38.12
N SER A 402 18.00 -3.89 -37.42
CA SER A 402 16.64 -4.17 -37.90
C SER A 402 15.63 -3.23 -37.22
N PRO A 403 14.38 -3.10 -37.69
CA PRO A 403 13.34 -2.32 -36.99
C PRO A 403 13.16 -2.72 -35.52
N GLU A 404 13.31 -4.01 -35.23
CA GLU A 404 13.27 -4.66 -33.92
C GLU A 404 14.58 -4.52 -33.11
N HIS A 405 15.38 -3.47 -33.39
CA HIS A 405 16.49 -3.06 -32.54
C HIS A 405 16.26 -1.64 -32.03
N LYS A 406 16.49 -1.42 -30.75
CA LYS A 406 16.32 -0.12 -30.10
C LYS A 406 17.64 0.31 -29.47
N ARG A 407 17.97 1.59 -29.58
CA ARG A 407 19.22 2.13 -29.06
C ARG A 407 19.18 2.20 -27.53
N ALA A 408 20.20 1.66 -26.88
CA ALA A 408 20.39 1.67 -25.43
C ALA A 408 21.79 2.23 -25.07
N ILE A 409 21.99 2.56 -23.79
CA ILE A 409 23.30 2.92 -23.23
C ILE A 409 23.73 1.83 -22.26
N PHE A 410 24.82 1.14 -22.56
CA PHE A 410 25.45 0.17 -21.68
C PHE A 410 26.50 0.84 -20.79
N PHE A 411 26.47 0.46 -19.51
CA PHE A 411 27.43 0.84 -18.48
C PHE A 411 28.27 -0.39 -18.10
N PRO A 412 29.37 -0.66 -18.82
CA PRO A 412 30.31 -1.73 -18.47
C PRO A 412 30.89 -1.50 -17.06
N VAL A 413 31.05 -2.58 -16.30
CA VAL A 413 31.55 -2.55 -14.91
C VAL A 413 32.96 -1.96 -14.82
N HIS A 414 33.87 -2.45 -15.64
CA HIS A 414 35.31 -2.27 -15.47
C HIS A 414 35.90 -1.13 -16.31
N GLU A 415 35.15 -0.64 -17.29
CA GLU A 415 35.51 0.50 -18.12
C GLU A 415 34.91 1.79 -17.56
N THR A 416 35.46 2.94 -17.95
CA THR A 416 34.99 4.27 -17.49
C THR A 416 34.07 4.96 -18.48
N GLU A 417 33.97 4.48 -19.72
CA GLU A 417 33.11 5.09 -20.73
C GLU A 417 31.80 4.33 -20.90
N PRO A 418 30.65 5.03 -20.96
CA PRO A 418 29.41 4.41 -21.42
C PRO A 418 29.47 4.11 -22.93
N ILE A 419 28.73 3.10 -23.36
CA ILE A 419 28.71 2.57 -24.73
C ILE A 419 27.29 2.64 -25.28
N LEU A 420 27.12 3.12 -26.52
CA LEU A 420 25.83 3.02 -27.22
C LEU A 420 25.74 1.68 -27.93
N ILE A 421 24.66 0.95 -27.69
CA ILE A 421 24.44 -0.39 -28.24
C ILE A 421 23.03 -0.50 -28.86
N TRP A 422 22.86 -1.48 -29.74
CA TRP A 422 21.56 -1.87 -30.29
C TRP A 422 21.07 -3.11 -29.54
N ILE A 423 19.96 -2.99 -28.83
CA ILE A 423 19.31 -4.11 -28.12
C ILE A 423 18.21 -4.68 -29.03
N PRO A 424 18.22 -6.00 -29.31
CA PRO A 424 17.09 -6.66 -29.97
C PRO A 424 15.87 -6.64 -29.05
N THR A 425 14.70 -6.41 -29.65
CA THR A 425 13.41 -6.44 -28.97
C THR A 425 12.49 -7.47 -29.60
N GLU A 426 11.76 -8.23 -28.79
CA GLU A 426 10.83 -9.26 -29.27
C GLU A 426 9.41 -8.98 -28.77
N ARG A 427 8.44 -8.99 -29.68
CA ARG A 427 7.02 -8.92 -29.29
C ARG A 427 6.55 -10.27 -28.76
N GLN A 428 6.12 -10.25 -27.51
CA GLN A 428 5.52 -11.37 -26.82
C GLN A 428 4.00 -11.15 -26.71
N TYR A 429 3.24 -12.23 -26.79
CA TYR A 429 1.79 -12.23 -26.54
C TYR A 429 1.50 -13.10 -25.33
N GLU A 430 0.92 -12.52 -24.30
CA GLU A 430 0.55 -13.24 -23.08
C GLU A 430 -0.90 -13.73 -23.19
N GLU A 431 -1.11 -15.04 -23.34
CA GLU A 431 -2.44 -15.62 -23.59
C GLU A 431 -3.43 -15.37 -22.44
N ASP A 432 -2.95 -15.35 -21.20
CA ASP A 432 -3.75 -15.15 -19.99
C ASP A 432 -4.32 -13.73 -19.86
N SER A 433 -3.53 -12.71 -20.22
CA SER A 433 -3.94 -11.29 -20.16
C SER A 433 -4.50 -10.77 -21.50
N ARG A 434 -4.17 -11.44 -22.62
CA ARG A 434 -4.41 -11.02 -24.01
C ARG A 434 -3.71 -9.70 -24.38
N VAL A 435 -2.60 -9.40 -23.74
CA VAL A 435 -1.79 -8.20 -23.98
C VAL A 435 -0.55 -8.55 -24.81
N TRP A 436 -0.19 -7.62 -25.70
CA TRP A 436 1.11 -7.63 -26.39
C TRP A 436 2.08 -6.75 -25.61
N TRP A 437 3.25 -7.30 -25.28
CA TRP A 437 4.34 -6.57 -24.65
C TRP A 437 5.65 -6.81 -25.40
N THR A 438 6.64 -5.95 -25.19
CA THR A 438 7.93 -6.04 -25.87
C THR A 438 9.01 -6.44 -24.86
N ASP A 439 9.66 -7.59 -25.06
CA ASP A 439 10.86 -7.94 -24.29
C ASP A 439 12.10 -7.27 -24.90
N ALA A 440 13.06 -6.92 -24.06
CA ALA A 440 14.36 -6.40 -24.47
C ALA A 440 15.43 -7.40 -24.06
N LEU A 441 16.17 -7.94 -25.04
CA LEU A 441 17.13 -9.04 -24.83
C LEU A 441 18.43 -8.57 -24.18
N VAL A 442 18.34 -8.01 -22.97
CA VAL A 442 19.46 -7.39 -22.23
C VAL A 442 20.22 -8.37 -21.33
N ARG A 443 19.69 -9.59 -21.11
CA ARG A 443 20.26 -10.58 -20.14
C ARG A 443 21.75 -10.83 -20.38
N SER A 444 22.16 -11.00 -21.64
CA SER A 444 23.55 -11.22 -22.05
C SER A 444 24.51 -10.08 -21.67
N TYR A 445 24.00 -8.85 -21.55
CA TYR A 445 24.76 -7.68 -21.10
C TYR A 445 24.84 -7.58 -19.57
N LEU A 446 23.96 -8.28 -18.83
CA LEU A 446 23.86 -8.22 -17.36
C LEU A 446 24.58 -9.39 -16.64
N GLY A 447 24.98 -10.43 -17.37
CA GLY A 447 25.82 -11.52 -16.88
C GLY A 447 25.59 -12.83 -17.65
N PRO A 448 26.57 -13.76 -17.64
CA PRO A 448 26.46 -15.06 -18.31
C PRO A 448 25.44 -16.00 -17.63
N ASP A 449 25.08 -15.71 -16.38
CA ASP A 449 24.17 -16.46 -15.51
C ASP A 449 22.67 -16.14 -15.75
N SER A 450 22.34 -15.31 -16.76
CA SER A 450 20.96 -14.95 -17.11
C SER A 450 20.13 -14.39 -15.94
N PRO A 451 20.64 -13.37 -15.22
CA PRO A 451 20.11 -12.92 -13.93
C PRO A 451 18.66 -12.42 -13.97
N SER A 452 18.01 -12.40 -12.81
CA SER A 452 16.80 -11.62 -12.57
C SER A 452 17.09 -10.13 -12.82
N ILE A 453 16.24 -9.47 -13.58
CA ILE A 453 16.42 -8.08 -14.02
C ILE A 453 15.65 -7.13 -13.11
N GLY A 454 16.37 -6.38 -12.29
CA GLY A 454 15.85 -5.22 -11.57
C GLY A 454 15.78 -3.98 -12.47
N ARG A 455 14.93 -3.02 -12.10
CA ARG A 455 14.64 -1.80 -12.88
C ARG A 455 14.59 -0.58 -11.96
N LEU A 456 15.33 0.47 -12.32
CA LEU A 456 15.13 1.82 -11.78
C LEU A 456 14.47 2.69 -12.85
N TYR A 457 13.33 3.30 -12.54
CA TYR A 457 12.54 4.11 -13.47
C TYR A 457 12.77 5.60 -13.25
N VAL A 458 13.13 6.32 -14.31
CA VAL A 458 13.26 7.79 -14.32
C VAL A 458 12.11 8.39 -15.14
N GLU A 459 11.02 8.69 -14.46
CA GLU A 459 9.85 9.41 -15.01
C GLU A 459 9.97 10.94 -14.81
N HIS A 460 10.73 11.37 -13.79
CA HIS A 460 10.89 12.77 -13.41
C HIS A 460 12.38 13.10 -13.19
N ASN A 461 12.79 14.31 -13.55
CA ASN A 461 14.09 14.88 -13.21
C ASN A 461 13.87 16.15 -12.37
N ASP A 462 14.04 16.02 -11.06
CA ASP A 462 13.87 17.14 -10.12
C ASP A 462 14.95 18.21 -10.26
N VAL A 463 16.19 17.82 -10.57
CA VAL A 463 17.35 18.73 -10.73
C VAL A 463 17.10 19.75 -11.85
N ARG A 464 16.32 19.38 -12.87
CA ARG A 464 15.92 20.25 -14.00
C ARG A 464 14.45 20.64 -13.96
N GLY A 465 13.70 20.22 -12.94
CA GLY A 465 12.25 20.42 -12.85
C GLY A 465 11.51 19.96 -14.12
N ARG A 466 11.81 18.75 -14.61
CA ARG A 466 11.28 18.20 -15.87
C ARG A 466 10.51 16.90 -15.66
N ASN A 467 9.33 16.80 -16.25
CA ASN A 467 8.46 15.63 -16.26
C ASN A 467 8.56 14.91 -17.63
N LEU A 468 8.95 13.63 -17.62
CA LEU A 468 9.14 12.82 -18.83
C LEU A 468 7.93 11.91 -19.09
N GLY A 469 7.28 11.43 -18.02
CA GLY A 469 6.17 10.49 -18.08
C GLY A 469 5.53 10.24 -16.72
N SER A 470 4.49 9.41 -16.69
CA SER A 470 3.82 9.00 -15.46
C SER A 470 3.09 7.67 -15.66
N GLY A 471 3.27 6.74 -14.72
CA GLY A 471 2.57 5.45 -14.70
C GLY A 471 3.36 4.32 -14.03
N LYS A 472 4.69 4.37 -14.06
CA LYS A 472 5.56 3.27 -13.60
C LYS A 472 5.77 3.21 -12.09
N PHE A 473 5.63 4.33 -11.37
CA PHE A 473 5.96 4.41 -9.93
C PHE A 473 4.76 4.38 -8.94
N GLY A 474 3.55 4.08 -9.40
CA GLY A 474 2.38 4.01 -8.51
C GLY A 474 1.06 3.84 -9.25
N SER A 475 -0.04 4.27 -8.62
CA SER A 475 -1.42 3.95 -9.00
C SER A 475 -1.92 4.44 -10.36
N ALA A 476 -1.07 4.94 -11.25
CA ALA A 476 -1.41 5.97 -12.24
C ALA A 476 -1.88 5.46 -13.63
N VAL A 477 -2.68 6.30 -14.28
CA VAL A 477 -3.89 5.78 -14.94
C VAL A 477 -3.76 5.29 -16.36
N ARG A 478 -3.11 6.14 -17.10
CA ARG A 478 -2.48 5.77 -18.32
C ARG A 478 -1.06 6.21 -17.98
N ASN A 479 -0.20 5.23 -17.79
CA ASN A 479 1.02 5.13 -18.55
C ASN A 479 1.05 6.14 -19.73
N GLU A 480 1.54 7.36 -19.47
CA GLU A 480 1.59 8.51 -20.37
C GLU A 480 3.01 9.09 -20.42
N GLY A 481 3.46 9.57 -21.58
CA GLY A 481 4.83 10.06 -21.78
C GLY A 481 5.84 8.93 -21.99
N TYR A 482 7.03 9.04 -21.39
CA TYR A 482 8.07 8.02 -21.45
C TYR A 482 8.88 7.92 -20.14
N CYS A 483 9.55 6.79 -19.95
CA CYS A 483 10.46 6.54 -18.84
C CYS A 483 11.88 6.25 -19.37
N VAL A 484 12.91 6.70 -18.67
CA VAL A 484 14.28 6.18 -18.85
C VAL A 484 14.52 5.11 -17.80
N THR A 485 14.57 3.85 -18.21
CA THR A 485 14.74 2.70 -17.31
C THR A 485 16.20 2.26 -17.28
N LEU A 486 16.78 2.17 -16.10
CA LEU A 486 18.08 1.52 -15.87
C LEU A 486 17.85 0.07 -15.44
N LEU A 487 18.16 -0.85 -16.34
CA LEU A 487 18.07 -2.30 -16.18
C LEU A 487 19.37 -2.80 -15.53
N HIS A 488 19.25 -3.60 -14.48
CA HIS A 488 20.39 -4.10 -13.69
C HIS A 488 20.14 -5.52 -13.18
N ARG A 489 21.16 -6.15 -12.60
CA ARG A 489 21.00 -7.39 -11.82
C ARG A 489 20.20 -7.08 -10.55
N ASP A 490 19.12 -7.79 -10.28
CA ASP A 490 18.24 -7.47 -9.14
C ASP A 490 19.00 -7.53 -7.78
N GLY A 491 19.92 -8.47 -7.65
CA GLY A 491 20.72 -8.70 -6.43
C GLY A 491 22.04 -7.94 -6.31
N TYR A 492 22.36 -6.91 -7.11
CA TYR A 492 23.74 -6.35 -7.19
C TYR A 492 24.33 -5.80 -5.87
N LEU A 493 23.50 -5.56 -4.86
CA LEU A 493 23.95 -5.14 -3.52
C LEU A 493 24.47 -6.28 -2.66
N ALA A 494 24.04 -7.52 -2.93
CA ALA A 494 24.28 -8.70 -2.11
C ALA A 494 24.95 -9.87 -2.86
N ASP A 495 24.91 -9.88 -4.20
CA ASP A 495 25.50 -10.94 -5.04
C ASP A 495 27.03 -10.81 -5.23
N GLY A 496 27.67 -9.86 -4.56
CA GLY A 496 29.11 -9.58 -4.69
C GLY A 496 29.49 -8.79 -5.95
N SER A 497 28.51 -8.23 -6.68
CA SER A 497 28.79 -7.40 -7.87
C SER A 497 29.77 -6.26 -7.55
N PRO A 498 30.82 -6.07 -8.34
CA PRO A 498 31.78 -4.97 -8.16
C PRO A 498 31.17 -3.60 -8.55
N PRO A 499 31.66 -2.48 -7.96
CA PRO A 499 31.20 -1.13 -8.29
C PRO A 499 31.34 -0.78 -9.78
N ASN A 500 30.31 -0.17 -10.36
CA ASN A 500 30.27 0.19 -11.78
C ASN A 500 31.10 1.47 -12.06
N LYS A 501 32.28 1.31 -12.67
CA LYS A 501 33.18 2.42 -12.98
C LYS A 501 32.63 3.35 -14.05
N SER A 502 31.83 2.84 -14.99
CA SER A 502 31.22 3.65 -16.06
C SER A 502 30.15 4.61 -15.51
N ILE A 503 29.32 4.17 -14.55
CA ILE A 503 28.37 5.04 -13.85
C ILE A 503 29.12 6.08 -13.01
N LEU A 504 30.11 5.66 -12.22
CA LEU A 504 30.89 6.57 -11.38
C LEU A 504 31.57 7.68 -12.20
N ALA A 505 32.16 7.34 -13.35
CA ALA A 505 32.76 8.30 -14.26
C ALA A 505 31.71 9.23 -14.91
N SER A 506 30.56 8.70 -15.32
CA SER A 506 29.48 9.46 -15.96
C SER A 506 28.81 10.47 -15.01
N VAL A 507 28.64 10.09 -13.74
CA VAL A 507 28.11 10.98 -12.69
C VAL A 507 29.13 12.03 -12.25
N ARG A 508 30.42 11.67 -12.11
CA ARG A 508 31.50 12.66 -11.88
C ARG A 508 31.58 13.68 -13.01
N ALA A 509 31.47 13.22 -14.26
CA ALA A 509 31.39 14.09 -15.43
C ALA A 509 30.13 14.99 -15.44
N SER A 510 29.13 14.69 -14.60
CA SER A 510 27.91 15.48 -14.43
C SER A 510 27.97 16.48 -13.27
N GLY A 511 29.07 16.54 -12.53
CA GLY A 511 29.36 17.57 -11.51
C GLY A 511 29.28 17.11 -10.05
N ALA A 512 28.93 15.84 -9.78
CA ALA A 512 28.87 15.31 -8.41
C ALA A 512 30.19 14.62 -8.00
N PRO A 513 30.82 15.00 -6.87
CA PRO A 513 32.09 14.41 -6.44
C PRO A 513 31.93 13.02 -5.79
N ARG A 514 30.76 12.73 -5.21
CA ARG A 514 30.40 11.47 -4.53
C ARG A 514 29.01 11.03 -5.00
N LEU A 515 28.78 9.72 -5.01
CA LEU A 515 27.46 9.12 -5.16
C LEU A 515 26.86 8.91 -3.76
N PRO A 516 25.58 9.23 -3.51
CA PRO A 516 24.92 8.90 -2.26
C PRO A 516 24.54 7.41 -2.16
N TYR A 517 24.70 6.66 -3.26
CA TYR A 517 24.21 5.29 -3.40
C TYR A 517 25.21 4.41 -4.18
N ALA A 518 25.28 3.12 -3.85
CA ALA A 518 26.18 2.16 -4.49
C ALA A 518 25.54 1.52 -5.73
N TYR A 519 26.08 1.81 -6.91
CA TYR A 519 25.66 1.19 -8.18
C TYR A 519 26.69 0.14 -8.62
N ASN A 520 26.34 -1.14 -8.48
CA ASN A 520 27.23 -2.26 -8.73
C ASN A 520 26.77 -3.10 -9.93
N GLY A 521 27.70 -3.83 -10.54
CA GLY A 521 27.41 -4.73 -11.64
C GLY A 521 27.13 -3.99 -12.97
N PRO A 522 27.00 -4.74 -14.08
CA PRO A 522 26.69 -4.16 -15.38
C PRO A 522 25.26 -3.63 -15.40
N MET A 523 25.02 -2.53 -16.13
CA MET A 523 23.68 -1.93 -16.25
C MET A 523 23.42 -1.42 -17.68
N VAL A 524 22.16 -1.45 -18.12
CA VAL A 524 21.72 -0.98 -19.44
C VAL A 524 20.59 0.03 -19.28
N ALA A 525 20.73 1.25 -19.80
CA ALA A 525 19.66 2.24 -19.86
C ALA A 525 18.92 2.20 -21.19
N MET A 526 17.58 2.14 -21.12
CA MET A 526 16.67 2.15 -22.28
C MET A 526 15.57 3.18 -22.08
N ARG A 527 14.92 3.60 -23.18
CA ARG A 527 13.73 4.46 -23.14
C ARG A 527 12.49 3.59 -23.34
N GLU A 528 11.66 3.46 -22.32
CA GLU A 528 10.35 2.81 -22.39
C GLU A 528 9.28 3.83 -22.80
N VAL A 529 8.41 3.44 -23.72
CA VAL A 529 7.25 4.20 -24.20
C VAL A 529 5.99 3.36 -24.10
N HIS A 530 4.85 4.02 -23.90
CA HIS A 530 3.60 3.32 -23.61
C HIS A 530 2.72 3.10 -24.86
N PRO A 531 2.00 1.97 -24.95
CA PRO A 531 2.01 0.82 -24.03
C PRO A 531 3.11 -0.19 -24.39
N GLU A 532 4.12 -0.31 -23.51
CA GLU A 532 5.07 -1.44 -23.45
C GLU A 532 5.86 -1.73 -24.74
N ASP A 533 6.34 -0.64 -25.38
CA ASP A 533 7.36 -0.67 -26.43
C ASP A 533 8.59 0.14 -25.97
N TYR A 534 9.70 -0.02 -26.68
CA TYR A 534 10.94 0.72 -26.44
C TYR A 534 11.19 1.71 -27.57
N ALA A 535 11.77 2.87 -27.21
CA ALA A 535 12.23 3.87 -28.16
C ALA A 535 13.77 3.99 -28.11
N ASP A 536 14.35 4.60 -29.14
CA ASP A 536 15.77 4.89 -29.17
C ASP A 536 16.13 5.93 -28.09
N ILE A 537 16.97 5.55 -27.13
CA ILE A 537 17.44 6.45 -26.07
C ILE A 537 18.18 7.67 -26.66
N GLN A 538 17.89 8.85 -26.14
CA GLN A 538 18.47 10.12 -26.55
C GLN A 538 19.54 10.60 -25.55
N LEU A 539 20.40 11.53 -25.95
CA LEU A 539 21.38 12.11 -25.03
C LEU A 539 20.78 13.13 -24.03
N SER A 540 19.52 13.56 -24.23
CA SER A 540 18.71 14.15 -23.16
C SER A 540 18.45 13.15 -22.03
N ASP A 541 18.10 11.92 -22.41
CA ASP A 541 17.73 10.84 -21.49
C ASP A 541 18.94 10.42 -20.65
N PHE A 542 20.14 10.44 -21.25
CA PHE A 542 21.41 10.28 -20.53
C PHE A 542 21.62 11.37 -19.46
N ARG A 543 21.38 12.65 -19.78
CA ARG A 543 21.43 13.74 -18.79
C ARG A 543 20.39 13.51 -17.68
N HIS A 544 19.17 13.10 -18.03
CA HIS A 544 18.14 12.87 -17.04
C HIS A 544 18.46 11.71 -16.09
N LEU A 545 19.03 10.62 -16.62
CA LEU A 545 19.54 9.51 -15.83
C LEU A 545 20.70 9.94 -14.92
N MET A 546 21.67 10.73 -15.41
CA MET A 546 22.79 11.17 -14.56
C MET A 546 22.34 12.06 -13.41
N ASP A 547 21.42 13.00 -13.67
CA ASP A 547 20.85 13.84 -12.61
C ASP A 547 20.08 12.99 -11.57
N TYR A 548 19.34 11.95 -12.00
CA TYR A 548 18.63 11.02 -11.11
C TYR A 548 19.59 10.20 -10.24
N LEU A 549 20.66 9.62 -10.80
CA LEU A 549 21.65 8.84 -10.05
C LEU A 549 22.44 9.68 -9.02
N ILE A 550 22.44 11.01 -9.17
CA ILE A 550 22.97 11.94 -8.17
C ILE A 550 22.00 12.13 -6.99
N THR A 551 20.69 12.10 -7.23
CA THR A 551 19.68 12.44 -6.21
C THR A 551 18.95 11.24 -5.59
N TYR A 552 19.03 10.04 -6.18
CA TYR A 552 18.22 8.87 -5.85
C TYR A 552 18.13 8.50 -4.36
N ALA A 553 19.17 8.80 -3.56
CA ALA A 553 19.22 8.52 -2.13
C ALA A 553 19.61 9.74 -1.26
N SER A 554 19.46 10.97 -1.78
CA SER A 554 19.74 12.19 -1.00
C SER A 554 18.45 12.71 -0.36
N THR A 555 18.38 12.64 0.97
CA THR A 555 17.28 13.15 1.80
C THR A 555 17.47 14.60 2.26
N ASP A 556 18.60 15.22 1.91
CA ASP A 556 19.05 16.50 2.46
C ASP A 556 18.12 17.67 2.10
N VAL A 557 17.26 18.05 3.05
CA VAL A 557 16.61 19.37 3.07
C VAL A 557 17.63 20.38 3.58
N ARG A 558 17.78 21.49 2.87
CA ARG A 558 18.74 22.55 3.22
C ARG A 558 17.99 23.74 3.80
N GLU A 559 18.60 24.40 4.78
CA GLU A 559 18.15 25.69 5.28
C GLU A 559 18.16 26.72 4.14
N SER A 560 17.11 27.52 4.07
CA SER A 560 16.89 28.46 2.96
C SER A 560 17.87 29.64 3.03
N VAL A 561 18.85 29.68 2.13
CA VAL A 561 19.74 30.84 1.98
C VAL A 561 19.08 31.90 1.09
N PRO A 562 18.91 33.17 1.52
CA PRO A 562 18.07 34.14 0.82
C PRO A 562 18.41 34.46 -0.65
N ASP A 563 19.65 34.26 -1.11
CA ASP A 563 20.18 34.89 -2.33
C ASP A 563 20.47 33.94 -3.54
N LEU A 564 20.12 32.65 -3.49
CA LEU A 564 20.43 31.73 -4.61
C LEU A 564 19.39 31.77 -5.75
N GLN A 565 19.64 32.70 -6.67
CA GLN A 565 18.77 33.22 -7.74
C GLN A 565 18.41 32.25 -8.90
N TYR A 566 18.37 30.93 -8.69
CA TYR A 566 17.98 29.93 -9.69
C TYR A 566 17.04 28.86 -9.10
N TRP A 567 15.82 29.26 -8.75
CA TRP A 567 14.81 28.35 -8.22
C TRP A 567 14.21 27.48 -9.33
N ALA A 568 14.16 26.18 -9.10
CA ALA A 568 13.30 25.28 -9.87
C ALA A 568 11.83 25.54 -9.47
N PRO A 569 10.85 25.54 -10.41
CA PRO A 569 9.42 25.80 -10.11
C PRO A 569 8.70 24.76 -9.22
N THR A 570 9.45 23.89 -8.55
CA THR A 570 8.98 22.68 -7.83
C THR A 570 9.45 22.62 -6.37
N VAL A 571 10.21 23.62 -5.91
CA VAL A 571 10.61 23.81 -4.52
C VAL A 571 9.63 24.77 -3.85
N VAL A 572 9.26 24.50 -2.60
CA VAL A 572 8.44 25.40 -1.76
C VAL A 572 9.17 25.72 -0.47
N ARG A 573 9.03 26.95 0.03
CA ARG A 573 9.56 27.33 1.34
C ARG A 573 8.66 26.79 2.45
N GLY A 574 9.22 25.94 3.29
CA GLY A 574 8.61 25.42 4.50
C GLY A 574 9.30 25.93 5.77
N VAL A 575 8.88 25.39 6.91
CA VAL A 575 9.43 25.69 8.23
C VAL A 575 9.78 24.39 8.96
N LYS A 576 11.01 24.27 9.47
CA LYS A 576 11.43 23.27 10.46
C LYS A 576 11.03 23.79 11.83
N ILE A 577 10.16 23.08 12.53
CA ILE A 577 9.88 23.29 13.95
C ILE A 577 10.82 22.38 14.73
N CYS A 578 11.75 22.98 15.46
CA CYS A 578 12.79 22.27 16.20
C CYS A 578 12.23 21.58 17.46
N CYS A 579 12.77 20.42 17.83
CA CYS A 579 12.49 19.79 19.13
C CYS A 579 13.38 20.37 20.24
N ASP A 580 13.04 20.07 21.49
CA ASP A 580 13.77 20.56 22.67
C ASP A 580 15.28 20.19 22.61
N GLY A 581 15.63 19.01 22.08
CA GLY A 581 17.01 18.57 21.87
C GLY A 581 17.80 19.46 20.91
N GLU A 582 17.21 19.73 19.74
CA GLU A 582 17.78 20.59 18.70
C GLU A 582 17.99 22.03 19.21
N ILE A 583 17.01 22.58 19.95
CA ILE A 583 17.09 23.94 20.50
C ILE A 583 18.18 24.02 21.58
N LYS A 584 18.21 23.07 22.53
CA LYS A 584 19.10 23.15 23.71
C LYS A 584 20.55 22.74 23.44
N LEU A 585 20.77 21.79 22.53
CA LEU A 585 22.10 21.22 22.29
C LEU A 585 22.82 21.84 21.09
N HIS A 586 22.08 22.21 20.05
CA HIS A 586 22.63 22.86 18.85
C HIS A 586 22.43 24.38 18.82
N ALA A 587 21.75 24.95 19.82
CA ALA A 587 21.38 26.37 19.89
C ALA A 587 20.59 26.87 18.66
N SER A 588 19.83 25.98 18.01
CA SER A 588 19.01 26.30 16.84
C SER A 588 17.78 27.15 17.23
N GLU A 589 17.42 28.10 16.37
CA GLU A 589 16.15 28.82 16.46
C GLU A 589 14.94 27.85 16.48
N PRO A 590 13.86 28.11 17.24
CA PRO A 590 12.71 27.20 17.32
C PRO A 590 11.97 26.98 15.99
N PHE A 591 12.07 27.93 15.06
CA PHE A 591 11.45 27.91 13.74
C PHE A 591 12.47 28.32 12.66
N VAL A 592 12.91 27.38 11.82
CA VAL A 592 13.93 27.61 10.78
C VAL A 592 13.31 27.49 9.38
N SER A 593 13.66 28.38 8.44
CA SER A 593 13.16 28.29 7.07
C SER A 593 13.90 27.22 6.26
N ILE A 594 13.16 26.37 5.55
CA ILE A 594 13.69 25.21 4.81
C ILE A 594 13.16 25.13 3.37
N ASP A 595 14.00 24.67 2.44
CA ASP A 595 13.63 24.47 1.03
C ASP A 595 13.18 23.02 0.77
N VAL A 596 11.87 22.79 0.65
CA VAL A 596 11.30 21.44 0.51
C VAL A 596 10.96 21.12 -0.95
N ARG A 597 11.63 20.10 -1.52
CA ARG A 597 11.42 19.66 -2.91
C ARG A 597 10.11 18.87 -3.06
N ARG A 598 9.51 18.90 -4.26
CA ARG A 598 8.32 18.10 -4.61
C ARG A 598 8.52 16.59 -4.36
N SER A 599 9.66 16.02 -4.74
CA SER A 599 9.95 14.59 -4.50
C SER A 599 10.12 14.26 -3.02
N THR A 600 10.75 15.14 -2.24
CA THR A 600 10.81 15.02 -0.77
C THR A 600 9.40 14.98 -0.17
N ARG A 601 8.50 15.89 -0.59
CA ARG A 601 7.10 15.89 -0.13
C ARG A 601 6.36 14.60 -0.50
N ILE A 602 6.48 14.12 -1.74
CA ILE A 602 5.85 12.86 -2.18
C ILE A 602 6.39 11.67 -1.37
N SER A 603 7.70 11.64 -1.13
CA SER A 603 8.36 10.60 -0.30
C SER A 603 7.83 10.62 1.13
N LEU A 604 7.77 11.78 1.78
CA LEU A 604 7.26 11.93 3.14
C LEU A 604 5.77 11.60 3.25
N SER A 605 4.92 12.09 2.33
CA SER A 605 3.51 11.71 2.25
C SER A 605 3.33 10.19 2.06
N SER A 606 4.21 9.52 1.32
CA SER A 606 4.16 8.07 1.12
C SER A 606 4.66 7.25 2.32
N ILE A 607 5.54 7.82 3.16
CA ILE A 607 6.16 7.11 4.30
C ILE A 607 5.39 7.37 5.60
N GLN A 608 4.93 8.61 5.81
CA GLN A 608 4.32 9.09 7.07
C GLN A 608 2.85 9.49 6.91
N GLY A 609 2.33 9.58 5.68
CA GLY A 609 1.02 10.15 5.39
C GLY A 609 1.02 11.68 5.35
N GLU A 610 -0.15 12.27 5.11
CA GLU A 610 -0.36 13.72 5.14
C GLU A 610 -1.05 14.10 6.45
N SER A 611 -0.25 14.49 7.44
CA SER A 611 -0.76 14.93 8.73
C SER A 611 -1.14 16.42 8.68
N ASN A 612 -2.38 16.69 8.30
CA ASN A 612 -2.96 18.03 8.31
C ASN A 612 -3.28 18.51 9.74
N SER A 613 -2.84 19.71 10.12
CA SER A 613 -3.17 20.32 11.42
C SER A 613 -4.61 20.81 11.47
N PRO A 614 -5.46 20.31 12.40
CA PRO A 614 -6.84 20.76 12.53
C PRO A 614 -6.97 22.23 12.97
N ILE A 615 -5.99 22.74 13.73
CA ILE A 615 -5.91 24.15 14.13
C ILE A 615 -5.62 25.03 12.90
N SER A 616 -4.63 24.66 12.08
CA SER A 616 -4.22 25.43 10.89
C SER A 616 -5.37 25.57 9.87
N ALA A 617 -6.15 24.50 9.68
CA ALA A 617 -7.31 24.48 8.80
C ALA A 617 -8.40 25.47 9.26
N LEU A 618 -8.67 25.58 10.56
CA LEU A 618 -9.62 26.55 11.11
C LEU A 618 -9.13 28.00 10.99
N LEU A 619 -7.80 28.21 11.06
CA LEU A 619 -7.18 29.51 10.78
C LEU A 619 -7.18 29.88 9.28
N GLY A 620 -7.64 28.99 8.40
CA GLY A 620 -7.73 29.22 6.96
C GLY A 620 -6.41 29.10 6.21
N ILE A 621 -5.41 28.41 6.80
CA ILE A 621 -4.20 27.96 6.09
C ILE A 621 -3.93 26.51 6.48
N PRO A 622 -4.43 25.52 5.71
CA PRO A 622 -4.09 24.13 5.98
C PRO A 622 -2.59 23.87 5.83
N LEU A 623 -1.98 23.35 6.90
CA LEU A 623 -0.56 23.00 6.98
C LEU A 623 -0.38 21.49 7.15
N ILE A 624 0.55 20.93 6.38
CA ILE A 624 0.96 19.51 6.43
C ILE A 624 2.24 19.39 7.25
N PHE A 625 2.29 18.44 8.17
CA PHE A 625 3.40 18.18 9.09
C PHE A 625 4.02 16.79 8.80
N TRP A 626 5.35 16.70 8.78
CA TRP A 626 6.10 15.44 8.73
C TRP A 626 7.23 15.44 9.76
N LYS A 627 7.41 14.34 10.49
CA LYS A 627 8.58 14.18 11.36
C LYS A 627 9.85 14.09 10.51
N ASP A 628 10.93 14.69 10.97
CA ASP A 628 12.23 14.65 10.32
C ASP A 628 12.74 13.19 10.27
N PRO A 629 12.96 12.60 9.08
CA PRO A 629 13.43 11.21 8.96
C PRO A 629 14.90 11.02 9.37
N SER A 630 15.62 12.10 9.68
CA SER A 630 17.03 12.12 10.10
C SER A 630 17.24 12.55 11.56
N ALA A 631 16.23 12.40 12.41
CA ALA A 631 16.25 12.93 13.77
C ALA A 631 17.32 12.27 14.68
N GLU A 632 18.28 13.08 15.12
CA GLU A 632 19.33 12.73 16.09
C GLU A 632 18.77 12.44 17.49
N PHE A 633 17.62 13.02 17.84
CA PHE A 633 17.11 13.12 19.21
C PHE A 633 16.05 12.08 19.62
N HIS A 634 15.88 10.99 18.88
CA HIS A 634 14.95 9.90 19.22
C HIS A 634 15.19 9.24 20.59
N VAL A 635 16.38 9.45 21.16
CA VAL A 635 16.76 9.04 22.53
C VAL A 635 17.43 10.23 23.20
N ASN A 636 17.22 10.39 24.51
CA ASN A 636 17.91 11.42 25.29
C ASN A 636 19.44 11.23 25.18
N PRO A 637 20.19 12.22 24.68
CA PRO A 637 21.64 12.11 24.53
C PRO A 637 22.35 12.19 25.90
N PRO A 638 23.61 11.73 26.00
CA PRO A 638 24.37 11.80 27.24
C PRO A 638 24.51 13.25 27.74
N GLY A 639 24.05 13.51 28.97
CA GLY A 639 24.04 14.86 29.56
C GLY A 639 22.68 15.58 29.50
N TRP A 640 21.64 14.95 28.96
CA TRP A 640 20.28 15.50 29.01
C TRP A 640 19.67 15.45 30.42
N ASP A 641 19.38 16.61 31.00
CA ASP A 641 18.92 16.81 32.38
C ASP A 641 17.47 17.32 32.50
N ALA A 642 16.79 17.57 31.37
CA ALA A 642 15.43 18.09 31.37
C ALA A 642 14.37 17.02 31.70
N THR A 643 13.25 17.47 32.30
CA THR A 643 12.08 16.64 32.64
C THR A 643 11.34 16.08 31.43
N GLN A 644 11.47 16.73 30.27
CA GLN A 644 10.91 16.30 28.99
C GLN A 644 11.96 15.59 28.14
N TRP A 645 11.58 14.77 27.16
CA TRP A 645 12.52 14.08 26.28
C TRP A 645 13.15 15.01 25.24
N ALA A 646 14.34 14.66 24.73
CA ALA A 646 15.01 15.44 23.68
C ALA A 646 14.20 15.51 22.37
N SER A 647 13.36 14.50 22.09
CA SER A 647 12.39 14.50 20.98
C SER A 647 11.03 15.14 21.31
N SER A 648 10.87 15.80 22.46
CA SER A 648 9.67 16.61 22.75
C SER A 648 9.57 17.80 21.80
N ASN A 649 8.36 18.07 21.32
CA ASN A 649 8.06 19.21 20.45
C ASN A 649 6.63 19.71 20.72
N GLN A 650 6.47 20.49 21.78
CA GLN A 650 5.15 20.97 22.23
C GLN A 650 4.45 21.85 21.17
N ASN A 651 5.22 22.65 20.42
CA ASN A 651 4.71 23.50 19.34
C ASN A 651 3.95 22.69 18.27
N VAL A 652 4.42 21.48 17.98
CA VAL A 652 3.73 20.56 17.06
C VAL A 652 2.57 19.85 17.76
N ALA A 653 2.76 19.33 18.98
CA ALA A 653 1.71 18.61 19.71
C ALA A 653 0.41 19.44 19.81
N PHE A 654 0.50 20.72 20.20
CA PHE A 654 -0.67 21.60 20.30
C PHE A 654 -1.29 21.98 18.95
N MET A 655 -0.50 22.05 17.87
CA MET A 655 -1.03 22.23 16.52
C MET A 655 -1.85 21.03 16.02
N MET A 656 -1.66 19.85 16.61
CA MET A 656 -2.32 18.59 16.22
C MET A 656 -3.47 18.18 17.14
N MET A 657 -3.92 19.06 18.06
CA MET A 657 -5.12 18.84 18.88
C MET A 657 -6.38 18.61 18.03
N ARG A 658 -7.24 17.68 18.45
CA ARG A 658 -8.49 17.40 17.73
C ARG A 658 -9.57 18.46 18.00
N THR A 659 -10.11 18.99 16.91
CA THR A 659 -11.10 20.09 16.86
C THR A 659 -12.52 19.64 16.49
N ASN A 660 -12.82 18.34 16.49
CA ASN A 660 -14.19 17.86 16.27
C ASN A 660 -14.95 17.87 17.62
N PRO A 661 -16.00 18.70 17.83
CA PRO A 661 -16.69 18.80 19.11
C PRO A 661 -17.30 17.50 19.61
N SER A 662 -17.60 16.57 18.70
CA SER A 662 -18.16 15.25 18.99
C SER A 662 -17.11 14.16 19.22
N ASP A 663 -15.81 14.46 19.10
CA ASP A 663 -14.74 13.50 19.35
C ASP A 663 -14.50 13.36 20.87
N PRO A 664 -14.42 12.13 21.42
CA PRO A 664 -14.09 11.91 22.83
C PRO A 664 -12.64 12.30 23.16
N SER A 665 -11.75 12.38 22.17
CA SER A 665 -10.38 12.90 22.29
C SER A 665 -10.28 14.38 21.89
N TRP A 666 -11.38 15.15 21.96
CA TRP A 666 -11.38 16.61 21.84
C TRP A 666 -10.28 17.24 22.70
N GLY A 667 -9.49 18.17 22.14
CA GLY A 667 -8.38 18.82 22.82
C GLY A 667 -7.10 17.99 22.97
N TRP A 668 -7.12 16.71 22.60
CA TRP A 668 -5.91 15.87 22.63
C TRP A 668 -5.30 15.71 21.24
N ALA A 669 -3.97 15.65 21.17
CA ALA A 669 -3.27 15.25 19.96
C ALA A 669 -3.26 13.71 19.82
N PRO A 670 -3.26 13.15 18.59
CA PRO A 670 -3.10 11.71 18.38
C PRO A 670 -1.78 11.19 18.97
N PRO A 671 -1.68 9.91 19.40
CA PRO A 671 -0.45 9.35 20.00
C PRO A 671 0.84 9.53 19.16
N TYR A 672 0.70 9.54 17.83
CA TYR A 672 1.81 9.82 16.91
C TYR A 672 2.40 11.24 17.07
N TRP A 673 1.59 12.20 17.55
CA TRP A 673 1.94 13.60 17.80
C TRP A 673 2.05 13.94 19.30
N THR A 674 2.15 12.93 20.17
CA THR A 674 2.46 13.13 21.61
C THR A 674 3.73 12.41 22.07
N LEU A 675 4.21 11.41 21.33
CA LEU A 675 5.41 10.65 21.63
C LEU A 675 6.43 10.77 20.50
N ASP A 676 7.70 10.90 20.90
CA ASP A 676 8.88 10.87 20.04
C ASP A 676 8.72 11.72 18.76
N ILE A 677 8.48 13.02 18.93
CA ILE A 677 8.06 13.90 17.84
C ILE A 677 9.26 14.31 16.98
N GLY A 678 10.37 14.69 17.63
CA GLY A 678 11.58 15.15 16.97
C GLY A 678 11.41 16.50 16.27
N ASN A 679 12.36 16.83 15.39
CA ASN A 679 12.22 17.94 14.45
C ASN A 679 11.07 17.64 13.48
N VAL A 680 10.33 18.67 13.05
CA VAL A 680 9.15 18.50 12.18
C VAL A 680 9.18 19.51 11.06
N TRP A 681 8.99 19.05 9.82
CA TRP A 681 8.96 19.88 8.63
C TRP A 681 7.51 20.21 8.27
N VAL A 682 7.23 21.49 8.03
CA VAL A 682 5.88 22.02 7.79
C VAL A 682 5.83 22.78 6.46
N VAL A 683 4.80 22.50 5.66
CA VAL A 683 4.50 23.22 4.42
C VAL A 683 2.99 23.49 4.30
N ARG A 684 2.60 24.41 3.41
CA ARG A 684 1.18 24.64 3.09
C ARG A 684 0.64 23.57 2.14
N GLU A 685 -0.60 23.15 2.36
CA GLU A 685 -1.33 22.21 1.50
C GLU A 685 -1.49 22.76 0.06
N ASP A 686 -1.68 24.07 -0.08
CA ASP A 686 -1.82 24.75 -1.38
C ASP A 686 -0.49 24.93 -2.15
N GLY A 687 0.64 24.53 -1.55
CA GLY A 687 1.97 24.62 -2.15
C GLY A 687 2.51 26.03 -2.33
N GLN A 688 1.94 27.04 -1.66
CA GLN A 688 2.56 28.36 -1.54
C GLN A 688 3.67 28.36 -0.49
N ASP A 689 4.55 29.36 -0.55
CA ASP A 689 5.56 29.57 0.47
C ASP A 689 4.93 29.86 1.85
N LEU A 690 5.56 29.33 2.88
CA LEU A 690 5.18 29.47 4.28
C LEU A 690 6.14 30.44 4.98
N ASP A 691 5.57 31.43 5.66
CA ASP A 691 6.34 32.40 6.45
C ASP A 691 6.63 31.88 7.86
N VAL A 692 7.87 32.05 8.31
CA VAL A 692 8.34 31.57 9.62
C VAL A 692 7.56 32.22 10.76
N ARG A 693 7.29 33.53 10.66
CA ARG A 693 6.56 34.27 11.69
C ARG A 693 5.09 33.88 11.72
N GLU A 694 4.48 33.57 10.57
CA GLU A 694 3.11 33.04 10.53
C GLU A 694 2.99 31.67 11.23
N VAL A 695 3.96 30.76 11.07
CA VAL A 695 3.99 29.48 11.82
C VAL A 695 4.21 29.70 13.31
N ALA A 696 5.14 30.58 13.69
CA ALA A 696 5.38 30.91 15.10
C ALA A 696 4.12 31.46 15.79
N MET A 697 3.38 32.36 15.13
CA MET A 697 2.08 32.87 15.64
C MET A 697 1.05 31.75 15.86
N MET A 698 0.97 30.77 14.94
CA MET A 698 0.03 29.66 15.07
C MET A 698 0.38 28.75 16.24
N CYS A 699 1.65 28.33 16.35
CA CYS A 699 2.11 27.47 17.45
C CYS A 699 1.94 28.15 18.81
N HIS A 700 2.26 29.44 18.91
CA HIS A 700 2.06 30.25 20.12
C HIS A 700 0.59 30.32 20.54
N PHE A 701 -0.30 30.62 19.59
CA PHE A 701 -1.74 30.66 19.85
C PHE A 701 -2.29 29.27 20.24
N ALA A 702 -1.84 28.20 19.57
CA ALA A 702 -2.23 26.84 19.91
C ALA A 702 -1.80 26.43 21.34
N ARG A 703 -0.54 26.70 21.69
CA ARG A 703 0.07 26.35 22.98
C ARG A 703 -0.47 27.21 24.13
N PHE A 704 -0.40 28.53 24.04
CA PHE A 704 -0.67 29.38 25.22
C PHE A 704 -2.11 29.89 25.33
N LYS A 705 -2.90 29.84 24.24
CA LYS A 705 -4.31 30.25 24.27
C LYS A 705 -5.28 29.09 24.10
N LEU A 706 -5.11 28.28 23.05
CA LEU A 706 -6.07 27.23 22.74
C LEU A 706 -5.99 26.06 23.73
N GLN A 707 -4.80 25.65 24.17
CA GLN A 707 -4.62 24.59 25.19
C GLN A 707 -5.56 24.81 26.39
N ARG A 708 -5.47 25.97 27.05
CA ARG A 708 -6.33 26.32 28.20
C ARG A 708 -7.82 26.26 27.87
N MET A 709 -8.21 26.78 26.69
CA MET A 709 -9.62 26.71 26.25
C MET A 709 -10.10 25.28 25.95
N PHE A 710 -9.20 24.36 25.59
CA PHE A 710 -9.51 22.94 25.50
C PHE A 710 -9.63 22.32 26.89
N GLU A 711 -8.67 22.57 27.80
CA GLU A 711 -8.65 22.11 29.19
C GLU A 711 -9.92 22.52 29.96
N ASP A 712 -10.31 23.81 29.90
CA ASP A 712 -11.56 24.33 30.50
C ASP A 712 -12.81 23.54 30.07
N THR A 713 -12.84 23.08 28.80
CA THR A 713 -13.95 22.26 28.24
C THR A 713 -13.81 20.75 28.47
N ILE A 714 -12.72 20.31 29.08
CA ILE A 714 -12.50 18.91 29.49
C ILE A 714 -12.81 18.75 30.98
N GLU A 715 -12.41 19.73 31.81
CA GLU A 715 -12.61 19.68 33.27
C GLU A 715 -14.04 19.98 33.71
N SER A 716 -14.80 20.76 32.93
CA SER A 716 -16.20 21.06 33.24
C SER A 716 -17.10 19.83 33.06
N ALA A 717 -17.61 19.30 34.18
CA ALA A 717 -18.52 18.15 34.21
C ALA A 717 -19.83 18.35 33.42
N ASP A 718 -20.24 19.62 33.22
CA ASP A 718 -21.41 20.02 32.43
C ASP A 718 -21.03 20.56 31.04
N SER A 719 -19.78 20.37 30.56
CA SER A 719 -19.31 20.88 29.26
C SER A 719 -20.24 20.48 28.12
N THR A 720 -20.96 21.46 27.58
CA THR A 720 -21.92 21.20 26.49
C THR A 720 -21.24 21.17 25.13
N LEU A 721 -21.90 20.55 24.14
CA LEU A 721 -21.51 20.68 22.73
C LEU A 721 -21.46 22.16 22.26
N GLN A 722 -22.15 23.06 22.95
CA GLN A 722 -22.16 24.49 22.67
C GLN A 722 -20.86 25.17 23.13
N ASP A 723 -20.21 24.69 24.18
CA ASP A 723 -18.95 25.22 24.70
C ASP A 723 -17.77 24.85 23.81
N ARG A 724 -17.70 23.58 23.39
CA ARG A 724 -16.75 23.15 22.34
C ARG A 724 -16.92 23.95 21.03
N LYS A 725 -18.17 24.25 20.65
CA LYS A 725 -18.47 25.15 19.51
C LYS A 725 -18.07 26.62 19.75
N ARG A 726 -17.99 27.11 21.00
CA ARG A 726 -17.44 28.44 21.31
C ARG A 726 -15.93 28.47 21.08
N VAL A 727 -15.20 27.43 21.48
CA VAL A 727 -13.75 27.29 21.19
C VAL A 727 -13.50 27.34 19.68
N LEU A 728 -14.24 26.58 18.86
CA LEU A 728 -14.07 26.63 17.40
C LEU A 728 -14.34 28.02 16.80
N LYS A 729 -15.35 28.74 17.29
CA LYS A 729 -15.63 30.12 16.85
C LYS A 729 -14.55 31.12 17.28
N TYR A 730 -13.74 30.77 18.28
CA TYR A 730 -12.63 31.59 18.74
C TYR A 730 -11.34 31.37 17.91
N ILE A 731 -11.20 30.23 17.23
CA ILE A 731 -10.05 29.94 16.38
C ILE A 731 -10.17 30.73 15.06
N THR A 732 -9.69 31.98 15.08
CA THR A 732 -9.66 32.88 13.92
C THR A 732 -8.30 33.57 13.81
N ARG A 733 -7.90 33.95 12.60
CA ARG A 733 -6.68 34.75 12.35
C ARG A 733 -6.70 36.10 13.06
N GLU A 734 -7.88 36.66 13.31
CA GLU A 734 -8.05 37.93 14.04
C GLU A 734 -7.71 37.75 15.52
N ASN A 735 -8.29 36.73 16.19
CA ASN A 735 -7.99 36.42 17.58
C ASN A 735 -6.54 35.95 17.78
N MET A 736 -5.99 35.20 16.83
CA MET A 736 -4.56 34.82 16.82
C MET A 736 -3.65 36.05 16.78
N ARG A 737 -3.94 37.02 15.90
CA ARG A 737 -3.16 38.26 15.78
C ARG A 737 -3.34 39.19 16.97
N ALA A 738 -4.54 39.27 17.54
CA ALA A 738 -4.80 40.02 18.78
C ALA A 738 -4.00 39.43 19.95
N PHE A 739 -4.09 38.12 20.17
CA PHE A 739 -3.34 37.42 21.21
C PHE A 739 -1.82 37.55 21.02
N TRP A 740 -1.31 37.48 19.78
CA TRP A 740 0.10 37.74 19.50
C TRP A 740 0.49 39.21 19.75
N GLY A 741 -0.40 40.18 19.50
CA GLY A 741 -0.16 41.58 19.84
C GLY A 741 -0.14 41.84 21.36
N GLU A 742 -0.92 41.08 22.13
CA GLU A 742 -1.02 41.16 23.60
C GLU A 742 0.13 40.43 24.31
N THR A 743 0.64 39.33 23.76
CA THR A 743 1.61 38.42 24.44
C THR A 743 2.91 38.18 23.69
N GLY A 744 2.91 38.31 22.36
CA GLY A 744 4.01 37.88 21.47
C GLY A 744 5.10 38.92 21.20
N CYS A 745 5.20 39.99 22.00
CA CYS A 745 6.29 40.97 21.87
C CYS A 745 7.55 40.59 22.67
N ASP A 746 7.45 39.83 23.76
CA ASP A 746 8.58 39.51 24.65
C ASP A 746 9.07 38.05 24.57
N GLU A 747 8.29 37.11 24.02
CA GLU A 747 8.64 35.68 24.00
C GLU A 747 9.71 35.28 22.96
N ALA A 748 10.08 36.16 22.03
CA ALA A 748 11.28 35.97 21.20
C ALA A 748 12.59 35.98 22.02
N VAL A 749 12.53 36.27 23.33
CA VAL A 749 13.69 36.40 24.22
C VAL A 749 13.55 35.60 25.53
N ARG A 750 12.37 35.04 25.86
CA ARG A 750 12.12 34.42 27.18
C ARG A 750 11.21 33.19 27.15
N SER A 751 11.79 32.01 27.38
CA SER A 751 11.24 30.94 28.26
C SER A 751 12.16 29.70 28.28
N HIS A 752 13.40 29.92 28.72
CA HIS A 752 14.08 28.92 29.56
C HIS A 752 13.82 29.36 31.01
N GLU A 753 13.64 28.39 31.91
CA GLU A 753 13.23 28.54 33.33
C GLU A 753 11.71 28.69 33.58
N ASP A 754 11.31 28.23 34.76
CA ASP A 754 9.96 28.19 35.36
C ASP A 754 8.85 27.39 34.66
N LEU A 755 8.80 26.08 34.98
CA LEU A 755 7.58 25.40 35.42
C LEU A 755 7.95 24.13 36.21
N SER A 756 8.31 24.33 37.48
CA SER A 756 8.41 23.28 38.50
C SER A 756 7.74 23.75 39.78
N ASP A 757 6.42 23.53 39.85
CA ASP A 757 5.59 23.40 41.06
C ASP A 757 4.28 22.68 40.66
#